data_AF-A0A819REU6-F1
#
_entry.id   AF-A0A819REU6-F1
#
_cell.length_a   1.000
_cell.length_b   1.000
_cell.length_c   1.000
_cell.angle_alpha   90.00
_cell.angle_beta   90.00
_cell.angle_gamma   90.00
#
_symmetry.space_group_name_H-M   'P 1'
#
loop_
_entity.id
_entity.type
_entity.pdbx_description
1 polymer ?
#
loop_
_entity_poly.entity_id
_entity_poly.type
_entity_poly.pdbx_seq_one_letter_code
_entity_poly.pdbx_strand_id
1 'polypeptide(L)'
;MADNQNLFKGTRDLLITLLEKERQQFPEKFSKPVYVLPTIDDDANYDLEQCLRQERKYHYGERANLILYCVKPAHWSGILIEFEANEQILRAEYIDPIEGYDVVPEKIQKQFTNIYPFAVLQSRNMLKNKDATFSSALTIKTLLEAVKSCQRTSVDDKTIKDTEERIQHFQERGQQREAANETEVLHELQQLKSLFDKIQTSINPELDLNALREQLSKGLEEFKIESLNELSQEINRTKERIPSLQRRGRTKEAEDEIQFLHKLEKLKEIADKIGLNADMPISSISQFGSVLPPNIDNAIPEDPEKKHLYIKELLEEIEAMPHCARKTIFEFLMYFEKCLLGEECYLQDDKTLISSTQKLQEQLKKEELLSGDAKIIVNNLELYIINRNYSAIVKCLNELLKKIRPLNVREIQKLVSQAEKAAELIRNKDIILLIGETGSGKSTTIQFLAGATMGQTQVKIGPGKYLEHITSIGPIKNSALINITSSPLQRSETRYIAPVTIQLRNVLGATGNGEITLCDAPGFDDRGGPEVNIANSIGVMEAINGTRSVKLLALSSYLSLGDKGQGIQKLAHILISMVNGIDDRLDAILYAFTKYPKEVNINARLTSILQETETSNSTTKIDTIFQKVLEDMVEKTADDVFRIEPLGEVPKKLIRTLKKIPDIKNPGEVFRLSMSETTRASLSDHVQRDRLSIIYAMKYKDVDLTLYYLNDLYILKSLVKENFIRDTYAESVRFVSETISDYCTDMIKKFNHALVSQDGLKEKDILDYKASIEYLEQAQILKKHLESHLLSPAALTQNIISELNEISHNLTQATLNSPLVTVYLDNLRMMKTSFMELEETYKNSCKKFEKSFFDLVENARELIPTNNFKKIAEILLNIFQSARAVKNHLDSQVQGAYRDLVRYLLQYLSSFSDQAELLFAKIRLNNEELDMIKRSIEILRSAKENAALQERVSIYLEMLTTNNESLFVYCKNQFSEKYIQNLNDIYDDYIVR
;
A
#
# COMPACT_ATOMS: atom_id res chain seq x y z
N MET A 1 -43.08 28.60 18.29
CA MET A 1 -42.27 29.01 17.13
C MET A 1 -41.16 30.00 17.51
N ALA A 2 -41.41 31.03 18.34
CA ALA A 2 -40.36 31.98 18.76
C ALA A 2 -39.24 31.37 19.64
N ASP A 3 -39.55 30.40 20.51
CA ASP A 3 -38.56 29.76 21.40
C ASP A 3 -37.59 28.82 20.65
N ASN A 4 -38.05 28.14 19.60
CA ASN A 4 -37.18 27.28 18.79
C ASN A 4 -36.18 28.10 17.95
N GLN A 5 -36.60 29.24 17.37
CA GLN A 5 -35.70 30.11 16.58
C GLN A 5 -34.53 30.68 17.41
N ASN A 6 -34.75 30.97 18.70
CA ASN A 6 -33.67 31.40 19.60
C ASN A 6 -32.68 30.27 19.93
N LEU A 7 -33.16 29.02 20.08
CA LEU A 7 -32.30 27.85 20.27
C LEU A 7 -31.46 27.53 19.01
N PHE A 8 -32.05 27.69 17.82
CA PHE A 8 -31.38 27.52 16.53
C PHE A 8 -30.23 28.49 16.32
N LYS A 9 -30.47 29.76 16.64
CA LYS A 9 -29.49 30.83 16.53
C LYS A 9 -28.37 30.67 17.56
N GLY A 10 -28.70 30.38 18.82
CA GLY A 10 -27.72 30.19 19.90
C GLY A 10 -26.75 29.02 19.67
N THR A 11 -27.23 27.91 19.09
CA THR A 11 -26.40 26.71 18.83
C THR A 11 -25.40 26.94 17.68
N ARG A 12 -25.83 27.65 16.63
CA ARG A 12 -24.96 28.04 15.51
C ARG A 12 -23.93 29.07 15.92
N ASP A 13 -24.34 30.10 16.65
CA ASP A 13 -23.44 31.16 17.14
C ASP A 13 -22.38 30.58 18.09
N LEU A 14 -22.74 29.56 18.89
CA LEU A 14 -21.79 28.81 19.72
C LEU A 14 -20.75 28.05 18.88
N LEU A 15 -21.15 27.35 17.81
CA LEU A 15 -20.22 26.65 16.92
C LEU A 15 -19.26 27.63 16.23
N ILE A 16 -19.75 28.79 15.78
CA ILE A 16 -18.93 29.84 15.18
C ILE A 16 -17.92 30.37 16.20
N THR A 17 -18.37 30.70 17.41
CA THR A 17 -17.50 31.22 18.49
C THR A 17 -16.39 30.23 18.86
N LEU A 18 -16.73 28.94 18.97
CA LEU A 18 -15.77 27.89 19.28
C LEU A 18 -14.78 27.66 18.12
N LEU A 19 -15.25 27.70 16.88
CA LEU A 19 -14.41 27.59 15.70
C LEU A 19 -13.43 28.78 15.59
N GLU A 20 -13.87 30.00 15.87
CA GLU A 20 -13.01 31.20 15.86
C GLU A 20 -11.95 31.14 16.97
N LYS A 21 -12.32 30.72 18.18
CA LYS A 21 -11.37 30.50 19.28
C LYS A 21 -10.30 29.47 18.90
N GLU A 22 -10.69 28.38 18.25
CA GLU A 22 -9.78 27.34 17.77
C GLU A 22 -8.88 27.83 16.63
N ARG A 23 -9.40 28.63 15.69
CA ARG A 23 -8.60 29.25 14.62
C ARG A 23 -7.56 30.22 15.15
N GLN A 24 -7.90 30.96 16.21
CA GLN A 24 -6.95 31.86 16.89
C GLN A 24 -5.88 31.07 17.66
N GLN A 25 -6.25 29.94 18.27
CA GLN A 25 -5.34 29.13 19.07
C GLN A 25 -4.44 28.21 18.22
N PHE A 26 -4.90 27.78 17.04
CA PHE A 26 -4.18 26.86 16.15
C PHE A 26 -4.26 27.27 14.67
N PRO A 27 -3.75 28.44 14.26
CA PRO A 27 -3.90 28.95 12.89
C PRO A 27 -3.31 28.01 11.83
N GLU A 28 -2.23 27.28 12.15
CA GLU A 28 -1.59 26.31 11.24
C GLU A 28 -2.43 25.05 10.96
N LYS A 29 -3.46 24.78 11.78
CA LYS A 29 -4.35 23.61 11.63
C LYS A 29 -5.55 23.88 10.70
N PHE A 30 -5.73 25.12 10.24
CA PHE A 30 -6.80 25.52 9.34
C PHE A 30 -6.22 25.99 7.99
N SER A 31 -5.63 25.05 7.25
CA SER A 31 -5.08 25.29 5.90
C SER A 31 -6.15 25.65 4.87
N LYS A 32 -7.41 25.27 5.12
CA LYS A 32 -8.58 25.54 4.26
C LYS A 32 -9.58 26.48 4.96
N PRO A 33 -10.25 27.40 4.22
CA PRO A 33 -11.40 28.14 4.72
C PRO A 33 -12.50 27.20 5.22
N VAL A 34 -13.00 27.44 6.44
CA VAL A 34 -14.13 26.69 7.01
C VAL A 34 -15.33 27.61 7.14
N TYR A 35 -16.48 27.22 6.57
CA TYR A 35 -17.72 27.98 6.59
C TYR A 35 -18.78 27.24 7.40
N VAL A 36 -19.42 27.94 8.35
CA VAL A 36 -20.58 27.43 9.09
C VAL A 36 -21.86 27.96 8.42
N LEU A 37 -22.53 27.07 7.69
CA LEU A 37 -23.74 27.40 6.93
C LEU A 37 -24.96 27.58 7.86
N PRO A 38 -26.07 28.16 7.36
CA PRO A 38 -27.31 28.24 8.12
C PRO A 38 -27.80 26.87 8.62
N THR A 39 -28.31 26.86 9.85
CA THR A 39 -28.94 25.68 10.45
C THR A 39 -30.19 25.30 9.66
N ILE A 40 -30.39 24.00 9.46
CA ILE A 40 -31.52 23.44 8.71
C ILE A 40 -32.46 22.71 9.67
N ASP A 41 -33.77 22.85 9.43
CA ASP A 41 -34.84 22.18 10.17
C ASP A 41 -35.56 21.16 9.27
N ASP A 42 -35.83 19.96 9.77
CA ASP A 42 -36.48 18.88 9.01
C ASP A 42 -37.97 19.18 8.71
N ASP A 43 -38.61 20.07 9.49
CA ASP A 43 -40.02 20.46 9.32
C ASP A 43 -40.28 21.31 8.06
N ALA A 44 -39.24 21.83 7.41
CA ALA A 44 -39.34 22.61 6.18
C ALA A 44 -38.91 21.80 4.93
N ASN A 45 -39.76 21.77 3.90
CA ASN A 45 -39.45 21.07 2.65
C ASN A 45 -38.42 21.87 1.83
N TYR A 46 -37.27 21.24 1.53
CA TYR A 46 -36.17 21.69 0.64
C TYR A 46 -35.07 22.61 1.20
N ASP A 47 -34.94 22.73 2.52
CA ASP A 47 -33.98 23.67 3.14
C ASP A 47 -32.49 23.30 2.89
N LEU A 48 -32.12 22.02 2.85
CA LEU A 48 -30.74 21.61 2.59
C LEU A 48 -30.35 21.88 1.14
N GLU A 49 -31.24 21.54 0.21
CA GLU A 49 -31.00 21.78 -1.22
C GLU A 49 -30.80 23.27 -1.50
N GLN A 50 -31.63 24.14 -0.92
CA GLN A 50 -31.49 25.60 -1.08
C GLN A 50 -30.23 26.15 -0.42
N CYS A 51 -29.89 25.67 0.78
CA CYS A 51 -28.67 26.05 1.49
C CYS A 51 -27.42 25.74 0.64
N LEU A 52 -27.33 24.54 0.08
CA LEU A 52 -26.23 24.12 -0.79
C LEU A 52 -26.22 24.87 -2.13
N ARG A 53 -27.38 25.18 -2.74
CA ARG A 53 -27.45 26.01 -3.96
C ARG A 53 -26.98 27.44 -3.72
N GLN A 54 -27.24 28.01 -2.54
CA GLN A 54 -26.76 29.34 -2.19
C GLN A 54 -25.26 29.32 -1.91
N GLU A 55 -24.78 28.34 -1.14
CA GLU A 55 -23.35 28.17 -0.86
C GLU A 55 -22.53 28.13 -2.16
N ARG A 56 -22.94 27.31 -3.13
CA ARG A 56 -22.27 27.16 -4.43
C ARG A 56 -22.30 28.42 -5.31
N LYS A 57 -23.14 29.41 -5.00
CA LYS A 57 -23.15 30.71 -5.69
C LYS A 57 -22.12 31.67 -5.12
N TYR A 58 -21.81 31.57 -3.83
CA TYR A 58 -21.03 32.57 -3.09
C TYR A 58 -19.64 32.11 -2.66
N HIS A 59 -19.40 30.80 -2.62
CA HIS A 59 -18.12 30.21 -2.21
C HIS A 59 -17.57 29.31 -3.32
N TYR A 60 -16.28 29.49 -3.61
CA TYR A 60 -15.54 28.73 -4.62
C TYR A 60 -14.12 28.42 -4.12
N GLY A 61 -13.51 27.38 -4.65
CA GLY A 61 -12.18 26.87 -4.32
C GLY A 61 -12.17 25.91 -3.13
N GLU A 62 -10.95 25.59 -2.69
CA GLU A 62 -10.70 24.67 -1.58
C GLU A 62 -11.31 25.20 -0.28
N ARG A 63 -12.20 24.41 0.35
CA ARG A 63 -12.95 24.82 1.57
C ARG A 63 -13.61 23.64 2.27
N ALA A 64 -14.03 23.86 3.51
CA ALA A 64 -14.88 22.92 4.26
C ALA A 64 -16.16 23.62 4.76
N ASN A 65 -17.30 22.96 4.59
CA ASN A 65 -18.60 23.46 5.00
C ASN A 65 -19.15 22.62 6.14
N LEU A 66 -19.59 23.29 7.21
CA LEU A 66 -20.26 22.71 8.36
C LEU A 66 -21.71 23.13 8.38
N ILE A 67 -22.60 22.16 8.55
CA ILE A 67 -24.04 22.39 8.60
C ILE A 67 -24.61 21.68 9.82
N LEU A 68 -25.34 22.43 10.65
CA LEU A 68 -26.13 21.86 11.73
C LEU A 68 -27.53 21.54 11.19
N TYR A 69 -27.96 20.31 11.39
CA TYR A 69 -29.23 19.79 10.90
C TYR A 69 -30.08 19.28 12.06
N CYS A 70 -31.21 19.94 12.30
CA CYS A 70 -32.16 19.56 13.34
C CYS A 70 -33.17 18.57 12.76
N VAL A 71 -33.08 17.32 13.23
CA VAL A 71 -33.96 16.24 12.78
C VAL A 71 -35.33 16.36 13.47
N LYS A 72 -35.33 16.66 14.78
CA LYS A 72 -36.53 16.90 15.61
C LYS A 72 -36.17 17.81 16.78
N PRO A 73 -37.14 18.41 17.49
CA PRO A 73 -36.85 19.16 18.72
C PRO A 73 -36.03 18.30 19.70
N ALA A 74 -34.84 18.79 20.07
CA ALA A 74 -33.82 18.10 20.86
C ALA A 74 -33.01 16.98 20.17
N HIS A 75 -33.11 16.76 18.85
CA HIS A 75 -32.23 15.88 18.07
C HIS A 75 -31.50 16.65 16.98
N TRP A 76 -30.21 16.83 17.18
CA TRP A 76 -29.32 17.51 16.27
C TRP A 76 -28.34 16.54 15.63
N SER A 77 -28.08 16.75 14.34
CA SER A 77 -27.11 16.05 13.52
C SER A 77 -26.23 17.06 12.77
N GLY A 78 -25.09 16.61 12.26
CA GLY A 78 -24.11 17.45 11.57
C GLY A 78 -23.85 16.96 10.16
N ILE A 79 -23.56 17.88 9.25
CA ILE A 79 -23.05 17.58 7.91
C ILE A 79 -21.73 18.32 7.72
N LEU A 80 -20.71 17.57 7.28
CA LEU A 80 -19.41 18.10 6.85
C LEU A 80 -19.25 17.83 5.35
N ILE A 81 -18.90 18.85 4.58
CA ILE A 81 -18.55 18.69 3.16
C ILE A 81 -17.21 19.37 2.92
N GLU A 82 -16.25 18.65 2.37
CA GLU A 82 -14.92 19.17 2.07
C GLU A 82 -14.68 19.18 0.56
N PHE A 83 -14.18 20.31 0.06
CA PHE A 83 -13.93 20.57 -1.35
C PHE A 83 -12.44 20.77 -1.62
N GLU A 84 -11.97 20.23 -2.73
CA GLU A 84 -10.67 20.57 -3.33
C GLU A 84 -10.74 21.88 -4.13
N ALA A 85 -9.57 22.39 -4.53
CA ALA A 85 -9.45 23.62 -5.33
C ALA A 85 -10.20 23.58 -6.68
N ASN A 86 -10.50 22.38 -7.20
CA ASN A 86 -11.23 22.13 -8.44
C ASN A 86 -12.75 21.92 -8.25
N GLU A 87 -13.31 22.21 -7.07
CA GLU A 87 -14.72 21.97 -6.68
C GLU A 87 -15.13 20.49 -6.55
N GLN A 88 -14.19 19.54 -6.61
CA GLN A 88 -14.51 18.15 -6.31
C GLN A 88 -14.69 17.96 -4.80
N ILE A 89 -15.72 17.20 -4.44
CA ILE A 89 -15.98 16.83 -3.04
C ILE A 89 -14.98 15.74 -2.65
N LEU A 90 -14.06 16.07 -1.76
CA LEU A 90 -13.08 15.15 -1.20
C LEU A 90 -13.75 14.19 -0.21
N ARG A 91 -14.73 14.71 0.56
CA ARG A 91 -15.60 13.91 1.43
C ARG A 91 -16.88 14.66 1.77
N ALA A 92 -17.95 13.90 1.98
CA ALA A 92 -19.22 14.38 2.50
C ALA A 92 -19.70 13.42 3.58
N GLU A 93 -19.80 13.91 4.81
CA GLU A 93 -20.06 13.10 6.00
C GLU A 93 -21.34 13.58 6.68
N TYR A 94 -22.19 12.63 7.07
CA TYR A 94 -23.34 12.83 7.95
C TYR A 94 -23.00 12.29 9.34
N ILE A 95 -23.24 13.08 10.37
CA ILE A 95 -22.86 12.80 11.74
C ILE A 95 -24.12 12.84 12.59
N ASP A 96 -24.55 11.68 13.08
CA ASP A 96 -25.62 11.58 14.06
C ASP A 96 -25.05 11.17 15.42
N PRO A 97 -25.20 11.99 16.48
CA PRO A 97 -24.71 11.68 17.81
C PRO A 97 -25.61 10.72 18.59
N ILE A 98 -26.72 10.20 18.03
CA ILE A 98 -27.65 9.30 18.73
C ILE A 98 -27.40 7.83 18.36
N GLU A 99 -27.27 6.95 19.36
CA GLU A 99 -27.14 5.50 19.14
C GLU A 99 -28.38 4.91 18.42
N GLY A 100 -28.13 4.17 17.33
CA GLY A 100 -29.17 3.51 16.54
C GLY A 100 -29.64 4.30 15.31
N TYR A 101 -29.11 5.51 15.08
CA TYR A 101 -29.42 6.37 13.92
C TYR A 101 -28.22 6.50 12.97
N ASP A 102 -27.62 5.37 12.60
CA ASP A 102 -26.38 5.32 11.80
C ASP A 102 -26.61 5.42 10.29
N VAL A 103 -27.85 5.64 9.89
CA VAL A 103 -28.25 5.65 8.49
C VAL A 103 -28.60 7.08 8.10
N VAL A 104 -27.98 7.57 7.03
CA VAL A 104 -28.32 8.89 6.46
C VAL A 104 -29.80 8.86 6.05
N PRO A 105 -30.64 9.77 6.58
CA PRO A 105 -32.04 9.83 6.20
C PRO A 105 -32.21 9.99 4.69
N GLU A 106 -33.07 9.16 4.06
CA GLU A 106 -33.26 9.13 2.60
C GLU A 106 -33.63 10.51 2.03
N LYS A 107 -34.40 11.30 2.78
CA LYS A 107 -34.76 12.69 2.46
C LYS A 107 -33.54 13.62 2.37
N ILE A 108 -32.56 13.47 3.27
CA ILE A 108 -31.31 14.25 3.29
C ILE A 108 -30.42 13.81 2.14
N GLN A 109 -30.27 12.49 1.94
CA GLN A 109 -29.48 11.93 0.86
C GLN A 109 -29.99 12.39 -0.51
N LYS A 110 -31.31 12.39 -0.72
CA LYS A 110 -31.94 12.85 -1.97
C LYS A 110 -31.69 14.33 -2.24
N GLN A 111 -31.84 15.20 -1.22
CA GLN A 111 -31.58 16.64 -1.36
C GLN A 111 -30.10 16.95 -1.65
N PHE A 112 -29.18 16.19 -1.04
CA PHE A 112 -27.75 16.32 -1.31
C PHE A 112 -27.39 15.87 -2.74
N THR A 113 -27.86 14.70 -3.16
CA THR A 113 -27.59 14.15 -4.50
C THR A 113 -28.20 15.01 -5.62
N ASN A 114 -29.29 15.75 -5.37
CA ASN A 114 -29.82 16.74 -6.32
C ASN A 114 -28.82 17.86 -6.66
N ILE A 115 -27.92 18.22 -5.74
CA ILE A 115 -26.90 19.25 -5.95
C ILE A 115 -25.57 18.64 -6.40
N TYR A 116 -25.24 17.48 -5.84
CA TYR A 116 -24.01 16.75 -6.10
C TYR A 116 -24.34 15.33 -6.58
N PRO A 117 -24.72 15.13 -7.86
CA PRO A 117 -25.23 13.85 -8.37
C PRO A 117 -24.19 12.72 -8.38
N PHE A 118 -22.91 13.06 -8.24
CA PHE A 118 -21.79 12.12 -8.24
C PHE A 118 -21.18 11.91 -6.84
N ALA A 119 -21.82 12.43 -5.78
CA ALA A 119 -21.37 12.27 -4.39
C ALA A 119 -22.50 11.71 -3.52
N VAL A 120 -22.12 10.94 -2.50
CA VAL A 120 -23.05 10.34 -1.52
C VAL A 120 -22.64 10.79 -0.12
N LEU A 121 -23.61 11.11 0.74
CA LEU A 121 -23.33 11.41 2.15
C LEU A 121 -23.02 10.10 2.85
N GLN A 122 -21.83 10.01 3.44
CA GLN A 122 -21.43 8.85 4.21
C GLN A 122 -21.75 9.07 5.69
N SER A 123 -22.48 8.16 6.31
CA SER A 123 -22.66 8.20 7.75
C SER A 123 -21.33 7.92 8.45
N ARG A 124 -20.95 8.77 9.41
CA ARG A 124 -19.71 8.61 10.17
C ARG A 124 -20.02 8.26 11.62
N ASN A 125 -19.58 7.07 12.02
CA ASN A 125 -19.66 6.61 13.41
C ASN A 125 -18.64 7.38 14.28
N MET A 126 -19.13 8.38 15.01
CA MET A 126 -18.36 9.16 15.99
C MET A 126 -19.13 9.18 17.32
N LEU A 127 -18.66 9.91 18.35
CA LEU A 127 -19.21 9.95 19.73
C LEU A 127 -20.75 9.88 19.78
N LYS A 128 -21.30 8.73 20.21
CA LYS A 128 -22.75 8.52 20.33
C LYS A 128 -23.21 8.55 21.78
N ASN A 129 -24.45 8.98 21.99
CA ASN A 129 -25.12 8.96 23.29
C ASN A 129 -26.55 8.41 23.12
N LYS A 130 -27.07 7.75 24.16
CA LYS A 130 -28.45 7.28 24.23
C LYS A 130 -29.45 8.42 24.51
N ASP A 131 -28.97 9.53 25.07
CA ASP A 131 -29.80 10.69 25.41
C ASP A 131 -29.73 11.81 24.36
N ALA A 132 -30.87 12.11 23.75
CA ALA A 132 -31.01 13.15 22.73
C ALA A 132 -30.74 14.57 23.29
N THR A 133 -30.94 14.83 24.58
CA THR A 133 -30.81 16.18 25.17
C THR A 133 -29.42 16.81 25.04
N PHE A 134 -28.38 16.00 24.81
CA PHE A 134 -27.00 16.45 24.58
C PHE A 134 -26.57 16.45 23.10
N SER A 135 -27.49 16.12 22.17
CA SER A 135 -27.18 15.94 20.75
C SER A 135 -26.59 17.19 20.09
N SER A 136 -27.01 18.40 20.48
CA SER A 136 -26.47 19.65 19.93
C SER A 136 -25.01 19.88 20.33
N ALA A 137 -24.65 19.71 21.60
CA ALA A 137 -23.28 19.86 22.09
C ALA A 137 -22.34 18.78 21.52
N LEU A 138 -22.83 17.54 21.42
CA LEU A 138 -22.08 16.42 20.81
C LEU A 138 -21.87 16.62 19.32
N THR A 139 -22.88 17.11 18.60
CA THR A 139 -22.77 17.45 17.17
C THR A 139 -21.73 18.56 16.96
N ILE A 140 -21.78 19.63 17.75
CA ILE A 140 -20.80 20.73 17.69
C ILE A 140 -19.38 20.21 17.93
N LYS A 141 -19.17 19.43 19.00
CA LYS A 141 -17.86 18.85 19.31
C LYS A 141 -17.35 17.95 18.18
N THR A 142 -18.23 17.12 17.62
CA THR A 142 -17.86 16.18 16.57
C THR A 142 -17.56 16.87 15.24
N LEU A 143 -18.31 17.91 14.87
CA LEU A 143 -18.00 18.72 13.69
C LEU A 143 -16.66 19.44 13.85
N LEU A 144 -16.36 19.98 15.04
CA LEU A 144 -15.05 20.59 15.33
C LEU A 144 -13.92 19.56 15.26
N GLU A 145 -14.10 18.35 15.80
CA GLU A 145 -13.12 17.27 15.71
C GLU A 145 -12.94 16.75 14.27
N ALA A 146 -14.04 16.66 13.50
CA ALA A 146 -14.01 16.23 12.10
C ALA A 146 -13.22 17.22 11.23
N VAL A 147 -13.33 18.52 11.49
CA VAL A 147 -12.48 19.55 10.88
C VAL A 147 -11.04 19.48 11.36
N LYS A 148 -10.81 19.26 12.66
CA LYS A 148 -9.44 19.04 13.20
C LYS A 148 -8.76 17.80 12.60
N SER A 149 -9.54 16.80 12.20
CA SER A 149 -9.02 15.59 11.54
C SER A 149 -8.51 15.81 10.11
N CYS A 150 -8.71 17.01 9.52
CA CYS A 150 -8.24 17.37 8.18
C CYS A 150 -6.70 17.36 8.00
N GLN A 151 -5.90 17.32 9.05
CA GLN A 151 -4.43 17.15 8.97
C GLN A 151 -3.92 16.82 10.39
N ARG A 152 -3.58 15.55 10.68
CA ARG A 152 -3.09 15.15 12.02
C ARG A 152 -1.63 15.51 12.22
N THR A 153 -1.36 16.36 13.22
CA THR A 153 -0.26 16.17 14.16
C THR A 153 -0.84 16.01 15.56
N SER A 154 -0.42 14.96 16.26
CA SER A 154 -0.73 14.70 17.67
C SER A 154 -0.24 15.85 18.56
N VAL A 155 -0.89 16.06 19.70
CA VAL A 155 -0.25 16.79 20.81
C VAL A 155 0.81 15.82 21.36
N ASP A 156 2.06 15.98 20.92
CA ASP A 156 3.16 15.14 21.38
C ASP A 156 3.68 15.59 22.75
N ASP A 157 4.25 14.66 23.51
CA ASP A 157 5.02 14.90 24.74
C ASP A 157 6.08 16.00 24.61
N LYS A 158 6.49 16.28 23.37
CA LYS A 158 7.37 17.37 22.99
C LYS A 158 6.80 18.74 23.37
N THR A 159 5.50 19.01 23.19
CA THR A 159 4.91 20.33 23.49
C THR A 159 4.82 20.61 24.98
N ILE A 160 4.55 19.57 25.80
CA ILE A 160 4.58 19.70 27.27
C ILE A 160 6.01 19.98 27.74
N LYS A 161 6.98 19.25 27.18
CA LYS A 161 8.40 19.42 27.49
C LYS A 161 8.93 20.80 27.07
N ASP A 162 8.55 21.29 25.88
CA ASP A 162 8.93 22.61 25.38
C ASP A 162 8.31 23.75 26.22
N THR A 163 7.14 23.52 26.84
CA THR A 163 6.52 24.47 27.78
C THR A 163 7.19 24.43 29.16
N GLU A 164 7.55 23.25 29.67
CA GLU A 164 8.34 23.08 30.90
C GLU A 164 9.70 23.79 30.79
N GLU A 165 10.39 23.63 29.66
CA GLU A 165 11.67 24.29 29.39
C GLU A 165 11.54 25.82 29.30
N ARG A 166 10.43 26.34 28.76
CA ARG A 166 10.14 27.80 28.72
C ARG A 166 9.82 28.38 30.10
N ILE A 167 9.07 27.66 30.94
CA ILE A 167 8.80 28.08 32.33
C ILE A 167 10.12 28.21 33.09
N GLN A 168 10.99 27.21 32.97
CA GLN A 168 12.30 27.21 33.61
C GLN A 168 13.15 28.38 33.11
N HIS A 169 13.11 28.67 31.80
CA HIS A 169 13.81 29.82 31.23
C HIS A 169 13.29 31.17 31.76
N PHE A 170 11.98 31.36 31.94
CA PHE A 170 11.41 32.60 32.49
C PHE A 170 11.70 32.77 33.99
N GLN A 171 11.74 31.68 34.75
CA GLN A 171 12.10 31.69 36.17
C GLN A 171 13.56 32.11 36.38
N GLU A 172 14.48 31.61 35.55
CA GLU A 172 15.90 31.97 35.59
C GLU A 172 16.16 33.46 35.28
N ARG A 173 15.26 34.12 34.54
CA ARG A 173 15.35 35.55 34.21
C ARG A 173 14.57 36.46 35.16
N GLY A 174 13.98 35.93 36.23
CA GLY A 174 13.20 36.71 37.20
C GLY A 174 11.85 37.22 36.67
N GLN A 175 11.40 36.70 35.53
CA GLN A 175 10.14 37.07 34.86
C GLN A 175 8.98 36.26 35.45
N GLN A 176 8.64 36.55 36.71
CA GLN A 176 7.66 35.77 37.47
C GLN A 176 6.26 35.77 36.88
N ARG A 177 5.88 36.82 36.13
CA ARG A 177 4.54 36.95 35.57
C ARG A 177 4.37 36.10 34.31
N GLU A 178 5.38 36.07 33.45
CA GLU A 178 5.42 35.21 32.26
C GLU A 178 5.57 33.74 32.63
N ALA A 179 6.37 33.42 33.66
CA ALA A 179 6.46 32.07 34.19
C ALA A 179 5.13 31.58 34.78
N ALA A 180 4.40 32.44 35.51
CA ALA A 180 3.09 32.09 36.07
C ALA A 180 2.05 31.81 34.97
N ASN A 181 2.03 32.63 33.91
CA ASN A 181 1.14 32.43 32.77
C ASN A 181 1.46 31.11 32.02
N GLU A 182 2.73 30.80 31.77
CA GLU A 182 3.07 29.51 31.11
C GLU A 182 2.87 28.30 32.04
N THR A 183 2.96 28.48 33.37
CA THR A 183 2.62 27.41 34.32
C THR A 183 1.13 27.09 34.29
N GLU A 184 0.27 28.09 34.08
CA GLU A 184 -1.17 27.90 33.90
C GLU A 184 -1.46 27.16 32.58
N VAL A 185 -0.75 27.50 31.49
CA VAL A 185 -0.83 26.80 30.20
C VAL A 185 -0.33 25.36 30.30
N LEU A 186 0.76 25.09 31.03
CA LEU A 186 1.24 23.73 31.28
C LEU A 186 0.21 22.90 32.08
N HIS A 187 -0.42 23.52 33.07
CA HIS A 187 -1.46 22.87 33.87
C HIS A 187 -2.70 22.54 32.99
N GLU A 188 -3.09 23.43 32.09
CA GLU A 188 -4.15 23.16 31.12
C GLU A 188 -3.76 22.05 30.12
N LEU A 189 -2.51 22.04 29.63
CA LEU A 189 -2.01 21.01 28.72
C LEU A 189 -1.92 19.62 29.39
N GLN A 190 -1.49 19.56 30.65
CA GLN A 190 -1.45 18.32 31.44
C GLN A 190 -2.86 17.85 31.83
N GLN A 191 -3.80 18.75 32.11
CA GLN A 191 -5.21 18.41 32.27
C GLN A 191 -5.82 17.90 30.97
N LEU A 192 -5.50 18.51 29.83
CA LEU A 192 -5.94 18.06 28.51
C LEU A 192 -5.38 16.67 28.19
N LYS A 193 -4.11 16.41 28.50
CA LYS A 193 -3.47 15.09 28.34
C LYS A 193 -4.09 14.06 29.28
N SER A 194 -4.34 14.41 30.55
CA SER A 194 -5.05 13.56 31.51
C SER A 194 -6.48 13.22 31.04
N LEU A 195 -7.19 14.21 30.45
CA LEU A 195 -8.48 14.00 29.82
C LEU A 195 -8.36 13.15 28.56
N PHE A 196 -7.31 13.33 27.76
CA PHE A 196 -7.04 12.53 26.56
C PHE A 196 -6.74 11.08 26.92
N ASP A 197 -5.91 10.82 27.93
CA ASP A 197 -5.59 9.50 28.45
C ASP A 197 -6.83 8.82 29.07
N LYS A 198 -7.69 9.59 29.74
CA LYS A 198 -9.02 9.13 30.23
C LYS A 198 -10.01 8.84 29.09
N ILE A 199 -9.92 9.56 27.98
CA ILE A 199 -10.74 9.34 26.78
C ILE A 199 -10.19 8.15 25.98
N GLN A 200 -8.87 7.95 25.93
CA GLN A 200 -8.22 6.85 25.22
C GLN A 200 -8.38 5.51 25.93
N THR A 201 -8.45 5.52 27.27
CA THR A 201 -8.83 4.37 28.11
C THR A 201 -10.33 4.07 28.09
N SER A 202 -11.18 4.93 27.50
CA SER A 202 -12.63 4.70 27.38
C SER A 202 -13.10 4.37 25.95
N ILE A 203 -12.19 4.02 25.04
CA ILE A 203 -12.50 3.49 23.69
C ILE A 203 -12.69 1.96 23.76
N ASN A 204 -13.70 1.52 24.51
CA ASN A 204 -14.46 0.25 24.42
C ASN A 204 -15.13 -0.05 25.78
N PRO A 205 -16.20 0.68 26.16
CA PRO A 205 -16.83 0.46 27.46
C PRO A 205 -17.37 -0.97 27.62
N GLU A 206 -17.83 -1.65 26.56
CA GLU A 206 -18.38 -3.01 26.66
C GLU A 206 -17.33 -4.13 26.86
N LEU A 207 -16.13 -4.01 26.26
CA LEU A 207 -15.07 -4.99 26.44
C LEU A 207 -14.38 -4.84 27.81
N ASP A 208 -14.22 -3.60 28.28
CA ASP A 208 -13.59 -3.30 29.58
C ASP A 208 -14.56 -3.58 30.76
N LEU A 209 -15.86 -3.28 30.61
CA LEU A 209 -16.87 -3.66 31.62
C LEU A 209 -17.01 -5.18 31.75
N ASN A 210 -16.91 -5.94 30.67
CA ASN A 210 -17.00 -7.40 30.72
C ASN A 210 -15.76 -8.04 31.37
N ALA A 211 -14.56 -7.52 31.08
CA ALA A 211 -13.33 -7.96 31.76
C ALA A 211 -13.33 -7.61 33.26
N LEU A 212 -13.80 -6.42 33.63
CA LEU A 212 -13.96 -6.01 35.03
C LEU A 212 -15.04 -6.83 35.75
N ARG A 213 -16.14 -7.18 35.08
CA ARG A 213 -17.20 -8.06 35.61
C ARG A 213 -16.70 -9.49 35.83
N GLU A 214 -15.89 -10.02 34.91
CA GLU A 214 -15.27 -11.34 35.05
C GLU A 214 -14.26 -11.38 36.20
N GLN A 215 -13.41 -10.36 36.32
CA GLN A 215 -12.49 -10.21 37.46
C GLN A 215 -13.23 -10.10 38.79
N LEU A 216 -14.32 -9.33 38.84
CA LEU A 216 -15.15 -9.22 40.04
C LEU A 216 -15.80 -10.56 40.40
N SER A 217 -16.37 -11.28 39.42
CA SER A 217 -17.00 -12.59 39.64
C SER A 217 -16.02 -13.61 40.20
N LYS A 218 -14.82 -13.71 39.61
CA LYS A 218 -13.79 -14.66 40.03
C LYS A 218 -13.23 -14.34 41.42
N GLY A 219 -13.06 -13.05 41.73
CA GLY A 219 -12.61 -12.61 43.06
C GLY A 219 -13.64 -12.85 44.15
N LEU A 220 -14.93 -12.67 43.87
CA LEU A 220 -16.01 -12.95 44.83
C LEU A 220 -16.15 -14.46 45.12
N GLU A 221 -15.97 -15.31 44.10
CA GLU A 221 -15.92 -16.77 44.26
C GLU A 221 -14.72 -17.23 45.12
N GLU A 222 -13.53 -16.64 44.91
CA GLU A 222 -12.31 -16.96 45.68
C GLU A 222 -12.51 -16.71 47.19
N PHE A 223 -13.22 -15.65 47.55
CA PHE A 223 -13.47 -15.27 48.94
C PHE A 223 -14.80 -15.76 49.52
N LYS A 224 -15.58 -16.54 48.74
CA LYS A 224 -16.92 -17.07 49.12
C LYS A 224 -17.88 -15.97 49.59
N ILE A 225 -17.91 -14.86 48.87
CA ILE A 225 -18.78 -13.72 49.15
C ILE A 225 -19.97 -13.78 48.18
N GLU A 226 -21.19 -13.88 48.70
CA GLU A 226 -22.39 -14.13 47.89
C GLU A 226 -23.13 -12.84 47.49
N SER A 227 -22.78 -11.69 48.10
CA SER A 227 -23.34 -10.38 47.75
C SER A 227 -22.38 -9.19 47.99
N LEU A 228 -22.66 -8.05 47.35
CA LEU A 228 -21.90 -6.81 47.57
C LEU A 228 -22.10 -6.22 48.97
N ASN A 229 -23.23 -6.50 49.62
CA ASN A 229 -23.45 -6.18 51.02
C ASN A 229 -22.56 -7.02 51.94
N GLU A 230 -22.40 -8.32 51.66
CA GLU A 230 -21.45 -9.18 52.38
C GLU A 230 -20.00 -8.74 52.18
N LEU A 231 -19.62 -8.32 50.96
CA LEU A 231 -18.29 -7.73 50.69
C LEU A 231 -18.04 -6.52 51.59
N SER A 232 -19.02 -5.61 51.70
CA SER A 232 -18.89 -4.42 52.54
C SER A 232 -18.88 -4.74 54.03
N GLN A 233 -19.63 -5.75 54.48
CA GLN A 233 -19.60 -6.22 55.87
C GLN A 233 -18.26 -6.89 56.22
N GLU A 234 -17.72 -7.69 55.31
CA GLU A 234 -16.45 -8.40 55.54
C GLU A 234 -15.26 -7.43 55.56
N ILE A 235 -15.25 -6.41 54.70
CA ILE A 235 -14.28 -5.29 54.78
C ILE A 235 -14.31 -4.64 56.15
N ASN A 236 -15.49 -4.35 56.70
CA ASN A 236 -15.64 -3.70 58.00
C ASN A 236 -15.19 -4.63 59.14
N ARG A 237 -15.55 -5.91 59.12
CA ARG A 237 -15.08 -6.91 60.10
C ARG A 237 -13.57 -7.05 60.08
N THR A 238 -12.95 -7.10 58.90
CA THR A 238 -11.50 -7.17 58.74
C THR A 238 -10.81 -5.90 59.28
N LYS A 239 -11.38 -4.71 59.00
CA LYS A 239 -10.91 -3.43 59.58
C LYS A 239 -10.98 -3.38 61.11
N GLU A 240 -11.99 -4.01 61.72
CA GLU A 240 -12.12 -4.07 63.18
C GLU A 240 -11.18 -5.11 63.82
N ARG A 241 -10.87 -6.21 63.12
CA ARG A 241 -9.96 -7.26 63.60
C ARG A 241 -8.50 -6.82 63.64
N ILE A 242 -8.04 -6.04 62.66
CA ILE A 242 -6.64 -5.59 62.55
C ILE A 242 -6.16 -4.88 63.84
N PRO A 243 -6.85 -3.83 64.37
CA PRO A 243 -6.45 -3.17 65.61
C PRO A 243 -6.51 -4.07 66.85
N SER A 244 -7.36 -5.11 66.84
CA SER A 244 -7.47 -6.07 67.95
C SER A 244 -6.31 -7.06 67.97
N LEU A 245 -5.81 -7.47 66.79
CA LEU A 245 -4.65 -8.35 66.62
C LEU A 245 -3.35 -7.62 66.94
N GLN A 246 -3.24 -6.36 66.51
CA GLN A 246 -2.11 -5.48 66.83
C GLN A 246 -2.00 -5.22 68.35
N ARG A 247 -3.13 -4.96 69.04
CA ARG A 247 -3.15 -4.79 70.50
C ARG A 247 -2.81 -6.07 71.29
N ARG A 248 -3.00 -7.24 70.70
CA ARG A 248 -2.65 -8.55 71.29
C ARG A 248 -1.23 -9.02 70.92
N GLY A 249 -0.43 -8.20 70.23
CA GLY A 249 0.95 -8.51 69.85
C GLY A 249 1.09 -9.56 68.74
N ARG A 250 0.00 -9.90 68.04
CA ARG A 250 -0.01 -10.89 66.93
C ARG A 250 0.25 -10.18 65.60
N THR A 251 1.47 -9.67 65.42
CA THR A 251 1.87 -8.80 64.31
C THR A 251 1.76 -9.46 62.94
N LYS A 252 2.21 -10.71 62.80
CA LYS A 252 2.17 -11.44 61.52
C LYS A 252 0.75 -11.68 61.02
N GLU A 253 -0.15 -12.05 61.92
CA GLU A 253 -1.57 -12.23 61.58
C GLU A 253 -2.25 -10.90 61.26
N ALA A 254 -1.84 -9.80 61.91
CA ALA A 254 -2.34 -8.48 61.54
C ALA A 254 -1.86 -8.05 60.14
N GLU A 255 -0.64 -8.40 59.74
CA GLU A 255 -0.11 -8.15 58.39
C GLU A 255 -0.83 -8.96 57.32
N ASP A 256 -1.06 -10.25 57.57
CA ASP A 256 -1.85 -11.12 56.67
C ASP A 256 -3.27 -10.55 56.48
N GLU A 257 -3.87 -10.04 57.56
CA GLU A 257 -5.21 -9.47 57.55
C GLU A 257 -5.28 -8.07 56.90
N ILE A 258 -4.18 -7.30 56.93
CA ILE A 258 -4.02 -6.06 56.14
C ILE A 258 -3.94 -6.39 54.65
N GLN A 259 -3.21 -7.44 54.26
CA GLN A 259 -3.14 -7.86 52.86
C GLN A 259 -4.50 -8.39 52.37
N PHE A 260 -5.20 -9.13 53.22
CA PHE A 260 -6.56 -9.59 52.95
C PHE A 260 -7.53 -8.42 52.76
N LEU A 261 -7.47 -7.42 53.64
CA LEU A 261 -8.28 -6.20 53.53
C LEU A 261 -8.04 -5.47 52.20
N HIS A 262 -6.78 -5.32 51.80
CA HIS A 262 -6.42 -4.69 50.51
C HIS A 262 -7.04 -5.40 49.30
N LYS A 263 -7.11 -6.74 49.32
CA LYS A 263 -7.75 -7.50 48.24
C LYS A 263 -9.26 -7.27 48.20
N LEU A 264 -9.93 -7.23 49.35
CA LEU A 264 -11.36 -6.96 49.44
C LEU A 264 -11.71 -5.52 49.01
N GLU A 265 -10.92 -4.53 49.42
CA GLU A 265 -11.12 -3.13 49.01
C GLU A 265 -10.95 -2.93 47.51
N LYS A 266 -10.01 -3.65 46.89
CA LYS A 266 -9.83 -3.65 45.43
C LYS A 266 -11.06 -4.23 44.69
N LEU A 267 -11.66 -5.29 45.21
CA LEU A 267 -12.90 -5.84 44.64
C LEU A 267 -14.07 -4.86 44.78
N LYS A 268 -14.15 -4.15 45.90
CA LYS A 268 -15.17 -3.10 46.11
C LYS A 268 -14.97 -1.94 45.14
N GLU A 269 -13.74 -1.51 44.91
CA GLU A 269 -13.41 -0.47 43.92
C GLU A 269 -13.82 -0.89 42.50
N ILE A 270 -13.62 -2.18 42.14
CA ILE A 270 -14.08 -2.72 40.85
C ILE A 270 -15.62 -2.72 40.77
N ALA A 271 -16.31 -3.13 41.83
CA ALA A 271 -17.78 -3.11 41.88
C ALA A 271 -18.36 -1.69 41.74
N ASP A 272 -17.75 -0.71 42.42
CA ASP A 272 -18.13 0.70 42.36
C ASP A 272 -17.90 1.28 40.95
N LYS A 273 -16.80 0.89 40.28
CA LYS A 273 -16.50 1.27 38.89
C LYS A 273 -17.51 0.71 37.88
N ILE A 274 -18.14 -0.44 38.17
CA ILE A 274 -19.15 -1.07 37.30
C ILE A 274 -20.56 -0.49 37.57
N GLY A 275 -20.77 0.21 38.68
CA GLY A 275 -22.04 0.87 39.02
C GLY A 275 -23.14 -0.08 39.52
N LEU A 276 -22.78 -1.18 40.19
CA LEU A 276 -23.74 -2.17 40.71
C LEU A 276 -24.35 -1.73 42.05
N ASN A 277 -25.68 -1.84 42.19
CA ASN A 277 -26.39 -1.53 43.44
C ASN A 277 -26.18 -2.62 44.51
N ALA A 278 -26.21 -2.20 45.79
CA ALA A 278 -25.89 -3.04 46.97
C ALA A 278 -26.79 -4.27 47.19
N ASP A 279 -28.00 -4.28 46.61
CA ASP A 279 -29.01 -5.34 46.81
C ASP A 279 -29.09 -6.37 45.65
N MET A 280 -28.16 -6.33 44.69
CA MET A 280 -28.19 -7.23 43.53
C MET A 280 -27.52 -8.60 43.84
N PRO A 281 -28.19 -9.76 43.65
CA PRO A 281 -27.57 -11.07 43.82
C PRO A 281 -26.59 -11.39 42.67
N ILE A 282 -25.43 -11.97 42.99
CA ILE A 282 -24.31 -12.21 42.05
C ILE A 282 -24.72 -13.08 40.85
N SER A 283 -25.72 -13.97 41.00
CA SER A 283 -26.28 -14.77 39.91
C SER A 283 -26.89 -13.95 38.76
N SER A 284 -27.14 -12.65 38.98
CA SER A 284 -27.62 -11.71 37.96
C SER A 284 -26.48 -11.13 37.11
N ILE A 285 -25.24 -11.17 37.61
CA ILE A 285 -24.05 -10.62 36.93
C ILE A 285 -23.66 -11.49 35.71
N SER A 286 -23.93 -12.79 35.77
CA SER A 286 -23.67 -13.75 34.68
C SER A 286 -24.70 -13.73 33.55
N GLN A 287 -25.85 -13.07 33.72
CA GLN A 287 -26.93 -13.04 32.71
C GLN A 287 -26.84 -11.87 31.71
N PHE A 288 -26.00 -10.86 31.98
CA PHE A 288 -25.82 -9.70 31.08
C PHE A 288 -24.85 -9.94 29.91
N GLY A 289 -24.29 -11.15 29.76
CA GLY A 289 -23.34 -11.53 28.71
C GLY A 289 -23.96 -12.11 27.43
N SER A 290 -25.25 -11.91 27.15
CA SER A 290 -25.91 -12.53 25.98
C SER A 290 -26.83 -11.62 25.19
N VAL A 291 -26.28 -10.55 24.60
CA VAL A 291 -26.93 -9.88 23.45
C VAL A 291 -25.88 -9.58 22.39
N LEU A 292 -25.54 -10.61 21.60
CA LEU A 292 -24.97 -10.46 20.27
C LEU A 292 -26.13 -10.15 19.29
N PRO A 293 -26.00 -9.21 18.35
CA PRO A 293 -26.83 -9.23 17.15
C PRO A 293 -26.55 -10.55 16.39
N PRO A 294 -27.57 -11.18 15.78
CA PRO A 294 -27.36 -12.42 15.05
C PRO A 294 -26.66 -12.11 13.72
N ASN A 295 -25.33 -12.12 13.73
CA ASN A 295 -24.57 -12.45 12.53
C ASN A 295 -23.71 -13.67 12.82
N ILE A 296 -24.07 -14.71 12.08
CA ILE A 296 -23.64 -16.09 12.22
C ILE A 296 -22.23 -16.21 11.68
N ASP A 297 -21.27 -16.55 12.54
CA ASP A 297 -20.26 -17.55 12.21
C ASP A 297 -20.01 -18.41 13.45
N ASN A 298 -20.71 -19.53 13.51
CA ASN A 298 -20.49 -20.55 14.52
C ASN A 298 -19.05 -21.06 14.36
N ALA A 299 -18.21 -20.81 15.36
CA ALA A 299 -17.05 -21.62 15.65
C ALA A 299 -17.53 -23.05 15.95
N ILE A 300 -17.57 -23.87 14.90
CA ILE A 300 -17.49 -25.32 15.02
C ILE A 300 -16.07 -25.59 15.56
N PRO A 301 -15.83 -26.54 16.48
CA PRO A 301 -14.48 -27.01 16.72
C PRO A 301 -13.93 -27.53 15.39
N GLU A 302 -13.08 -26.75 14.75
CA GLU A 302 -12.52 -27.10 13.46
C GLU A 302 -11.68 -28.37 13.62
N ASP A 303 -11.98 -29.33 12.77
CA ASP A 303 -11.24 -30.57 12.61
C ASP A 303 -9.73 -30.29 12.55
N PRO A 304 -8.91 -30.87 13.46
CA PRO A 304 -7.47 -30.67 13.47
C PRO A 304 -6.81 -30.91 12.11
N GLU A 305 -7.31 -31.86 11.31
CA GLU A 305 -6.78 -32.14 9.97
C GLU A 305 -6.99 -30.97 9.01
N LYS A 306 -8.12 -30.26 9.10
CA LYS A 306 -8.39 -29.07 8.28
C LYS A 306 -7.49 -27.90 8.66
N LYS A 307 -7.19 -27.72 9.94
CA LYS A 307 -6.25 -26.69 10.39
C LYS A 307 -4.81 -26.96 9.97
N HIS A 308 -4.36 -28.21 10.00
CA HIS A 308 -3.04 -28.58 9.48
C HIS A 308 -2.94 -28.31 7.97
N LEU A 309 -4.00 -28.60 7.20
CA LEU A 309 -4.04 -28.29 5.78
C LEU A 309 -3.98 -26.76 5.54
N TYR A 310 -4.73 -25.97 6.31
CA TYR A 310 -4.69 -24.52 6.23
C TYR A 310 -3.28 -23.94 6.52
N ILE A 311 -2.60 -24.45 7.56
CA ILE A 311 -1.22 -24.03 7.88
C ILE A 311 -0.25 -24.36 6.74
N LYS A 312 -0.43 -25.50 6.08
CA LYS A 312 0.36 -25.86 4.90
C LYS A 312 0.12 -24.90 3.74
N GLU A 313 -1.14 -24.53 3.49
CA GLU A 313 -1.50 -23.56 2.45
C GLU A 313 -0.90 -22.17 2.75
N LEU A 314 -0.88 -21.74 4.01
CA LEU A 314 -0.21 -20.49 4.41
C LEU A 314 1.29 -20.51 4.08
N LEU A 315 1.98 -21.64 4.31
CA LEU A 315 3.41 -21.77 4.03
C LEU A 315 3.70 -21.63 2.53
N GLU A 316 2.92 -22.31 1.68
CA GLU A 316 3.02 -22.20 0.22
C GLU A 316 2.76 -20.76 -0.26
N GLU A 317 1.90 -20.00 0.43
CA GLU A 317 1.70 -18.58 0.16
C GLU A 317 2.92 -17.72 0.55
N ILE A 318 3.46 -17.92 1.75
CA ILE A 318 4.63 -17.18 2.29
C ILE A 318 5.86 -17.33 1.38
N GLU A 319 6.14 -18.56 0.90
CA GLU A 319 7.32 -18.86 0.09
C GLU A 319 7.33 -18.11 -1.24
N ALA A 320 6.15 -17.80 -1.79
CA ALA A 320 6.01 -17.12 -3.06
C ALA A 320 5.71 -15.63 -2.94
N MET A 321 5.78 -15.04 -1.73
CA MET A 321 5.66 -13.60 -1.50
C MET A 321 7.04 -12.94 -1.26
N PRO A 322 7.28 -11.74 -1.82
CA PRO A 322 8.43 -10.93 -1.44
C PRO A 322 8.28 -10.40 -0.01
N HIS A 323 9.29 -9.70 0.51
CA HIS A 323 9.19 -9.06 1.83
C HIS A 323 8.19 -7.89 1.79
N CYS A 324 6.96 -8.15 2.22
CA CYS A 324 5.86 -7.19 2.24
C CYS A 324 4.95 -7.40 3.46
N ALA A 325 4.06 -6.42 3.70
CA ALA A 325 3.09 -6.46 4.80
C ALA A 325 2.21 -7.72 4.75
N ARG A 326 1.79 -8.16 3.54
CA ARG A 326 1.02 -9.40 3.36
C ARG A 326 1.79 -10.61 3.87
N LYS A 327 3.07 -10.75 3.52
CA LYS A 327 3.92 -11.85 3.98
C LYS A 327 4.03 -11.88 5.50
N THR A 328 4.30 -10.74 6.12
CA THR A 328 4.41 -10.63 7.59
C THR A 328 3.10 -11.01 8.30
N ILE A 329 1.94 -10.64 7.74
CA ILE A 329 0.64 -11.06 8.27
C ILE A 329 0.47 -12.58 8.17
N PHE A 330 0.87 -13.19 7.06
CA PHE A 330 0.81 -14.64 6.88
C PHE A 330 1.74 -15.38 7.84
N GLU A 331 2.96 -14.88 8.06
CA GLU A 331 3.90 -15.41 9.04
C GLU A 331 3.31 -15.37 10.46
N PHE A 332 2.63 -14.27 10.81
CA PHE A 332 1.89 -14.17 12.07
C PHE A 332 0.70 -15.13 12.14
N LEU A 333 -0.13 -15.22 11.11
CA LEU A 333 -1.26 -16.15 11.08
C LEU A 333 -0.77 -17.59 11.28
N MET A 334 0.28 -17.99 10.56
CA MET A 334 0.89 -19.31 10.71
C MET A 334 1.37 -19.56 12.14
N TYR A 335 2.08 -18.60 12.75
CA TYR A 335 2.57 -18.72 14.13
C TYR A 335 1.42 -18.88 15.14
N PHE A 336 0.42 -18.00 15.09
CA PHE A 336 -0.66 -18.00 16.08
C PHE A 336 -1.68 -19.13 15.89
N GLU A 337 -1.88 -19.61 14.66
CA GLU A 337 -2.70 -20.82 14.42
C GLU A 337 -2.03 -22.08 14.99
N LYS A 338 -0.71 -22.21 14.88
CA LYS A 338 0.05 -23.28 15.55
C LYS A 338 -0.07 -23.21 17.08
N CYS A 339 0.01 -22.00 17.65
CA CYS A 339 -0.24 -21.79 19.09
C CYS A 339 -1.65 -22.25 19.50
N LEU A 340 -2.68 -22.00 18.68
CA LEU A 340 -4.05 -22.44 18.95
C LEU A 340 -4.22 -23.96 18.87
N LEU A 341 -3.38 -24.66 18.09
CA LEU A 341 -3.36 -26.13 18.01
C LEU A 341 -2.60 -26.80 19.17
N GLY A 342 -1.94 -26.01 20.03
CA GLY A 342 -1.10 -26.53 21.10
C GLY A 342 0.20 -27.17 20.60
N GLU A 343 0.62 -26.88 19.36
CA GLU A 343 1.96 -27.23 18.88
C GLU A 343 3.02 -26.45 19.67
N GLU A 344 4.19 -27.05 19.91
CA GLU A 344 5.32 -26.36 20.55
C GLU A 344 5.84 -25.23 19.65
N CYS A 345 5.21 -24.07 19.74
CA CYS A 345 5.80 -22.82 19.28
C CYS A 345 6.91 -22.47 20.27
N TYR A 346 8.18 -22.59 19.86
CA TYR A 346 9.28 -22.01 20.62
C TYR A 346 8.91 -20.57 20.95
N LEU A 347 8.71 -20.27 22.24
CA LEU A 347 8.26 -18.98 22.73
C LEU A 347 9.20 -17.90 22.17
N GLN A 348 8.78 -17.22 21.09
CA GLN A 348 9.31 -15.90 20.83
C GLN A 348 8.88 -15.06 22.02
N ASP A 349 9.84 -14.42 22.69
CA ASP A 349 9.50 -13.55 23.80
C ASP A 349 8.58 -12.41 23.31
N ASP A 350 7.78 -11.86 24.23
CA ASP A 350 6.80 -10.82 23.87
C ASP A 350 7.50 -9.62 23.19
N LYS A 351 8.78 -9.37 23.51
CA LYS A 351 9.60 -8.35 22.86
C LYS A 351 9.83 -8.61 21.37
N THR A 352 10.10 -9.85 20.97
CA THR A 352 10.32 -10.24 19.57
C THR A 352 9.03 -10.11 18.75
N LEU A 353 7.89 -10.50 19.33
CA LEU A 353 6.58 -10.36 18.68
C LEU A 353 6.16 -8.90 18.53
N ILE A 354 6.39 -8.07 19.56
CA ILE A 354 6.16 -6.61 19.49
C ILE A 354 7.07 -5.98 18.43
N SER A 355 8.34 -6.34 18.37
CA SER A 355 9.27 -5.84 17.33
C SER A 355 8.83 -6.23 15.92
N SER A 356 8.22 -7.41 15.75
CA SER A 356 7.69 -7.86 14.47
C SER A 356 6.40 -7.13 14.09
N THR A 357 5.61 -6.71 15.08
CA THR A 357 4.41 -5.87 14.88
C THR A 357 4.80 -4.46 14.44
N GLN A 358 5.88 -3.90 14.99
CA GLN A 358 6.46 -2.64 14.53
C GLN A 358 6.96 -2.73 13.08
N LYS A 359 7.64 -3.82 12.72
CA LYS A 359 8.02 -4.08 11.31
C LYS A 359 6.82 -4.14 10.37
N LEU A 360 5.74 -4.80 10.79
CA LEU A 360 4.49 -4.82 10.03
C LEU A 360 3.93 -3.40 9.84
N GLN A 361 3.95 -2.58 10.89
CA GLN A 361 3.48 -1.20 10.82
C GLN A 361 4.33 -0.34 9.86
N GLU A 362 5.65 -0.49 9.90
CA GLU A 362 6.57 0.18 8.98
C GLU A 362 6.34 -0.25 7.52
N GLN A 363 6.13 -1.55 7.28
CA GLN A 363 5.81 -2.07 5.95
C GLN A 363 4.47 -1.54 5.44
N LEU A 364 3.43 -1.57 6.27
CA LEU A 364 2.12 -0.99 5.91
C LEU A 364 2.22 0.50 5.59
N LYS A 365 3.13 1.24 6.25
CA LYS A 365 3.38 2.64 5.96
C LYS A 365 4.15 2.83 4.64
N LYS A 366 5.20 2.04 4.39
CA LYS A 366 5.97 2.06 3.14
C LYS A 366 5.09 1.72 1.93
N GLU A 367 4.19 0.77 2.10
CA GLU A 367 3.25 0.32 1.06
C GLU A 367 1.99 1.21 0.98
N GLU A 368 1.89 2.27 1.80
CA GLU A 368 0.74 3.19 1.87
C GLU A 368 -0.60 2.47 2.12
N LEU A 369 -0.55 1.38 2.90
CA LEU A 369 -1.70 0.55 3.30
C LEU A 369 -2.23 0.90 4.71
N LEU A 370 -1.53 1.78 5.44
CA LEU A 370 -1.89 2.18 6.80
C LEU A 370 -3.02 3.22 6.83
N SER A 371 -4.23 2.80 6.47
CA SER A 371 -5.45 3.61 6.62
C SER A 371 -5.85 3.78 8.10
N GLY A 372 -6.80 4.70 8.37
CA GLY A 372 -7.29 4.95 9.74
C GLY A 372 -7.74 3.68 10.46
N ASP A 373 -8.47 2.80 9.77
CA ASP A 373 -8.92 1.53 10.33
C ASP A 373 -7.80 0.51 10.45
N ALA A 374 -6.90 0.42 9.46
CA ALA A 374 -5.77 -0.51 9.52
C ALA A 374 -4.85 -0.17 10.71
N LYS A 375 -4.68 1.12 11.01
CA LYS A 375 -3.94 1.58 12.18
C LYS A 375 -4.60 1.14 13.49
N ILE A 376 -5.93 1.23 13.59
CA ILE A 376 -6.67 0.75 14.77
C ILE A 376 -6.45 -0.77 14.95
N ILE A 377 -6.55 -1.54 13.87
CA ILE A 377 -6.37 -3.00 13.92
C ILE A 377 -4.94 -3.37 14.36
N VAL A 378 -3.92 -2.70 13.82
CA VAL A 378 -2.51 -2.94 14.22
C VAL A 378 -2.26 -2.57 15.69
N ASN A 379 -2.84 -1.47 16.18
CA ASN A 379 -2.73 -1.11 17.60
C ASN A 379 -3.39 -2.16 18.51
N ASN A 380 -4.55 -2.70 18.10
CA ASN A 380 -5.23 -3.76 18.84
C ASN A 380 -4.42 -5.07 18.85
N LEU A 381 -3.70 -5.36 17.76
CA LEU A 381 -2.83 -6.54 17.65
C LEU A 381 -1.77 -6.56 18.76
N GLU A 382 -1.11 -5.42 19.04
CA GLU A 382 -0.14 -5.31 20.13
C GLU A 382 -0.76 -5.62 21.49
N LEU A 383 -1.95 -5.09 21.77
CA LEU A 383 -2.68 -5.36 23.01
C LEU A 383 -3.05 -6.85 23.15
N TYR A 384 -3.47 -7.50 22.06
CA TYR A 384 -3.82 -8.92 22.10
C TYR A 384 -2.59 -9.83 22.24
N ILE A 385 -1.44 -9.45 21.70
CA ILE A 385 -0.16 -10.14 21.90
C ILE A 385 0.22 -10.10 23.39
N ILE A 386 0.18 -8.91 24.01
CA ILE A 386 0.50 -8.75 25.45
C ILE A 386 -0.43 -9.61 26.32
N ASN A 387 -1.72 -9.66 25.97
CA ASN A 387 -2.73 -10.43 26.72
C ASN A 387 -2.77 -11.92 26.33
N ARG A 388 -1.89 -12.39 25.45
CA ARG A 388 -1.83 -13.78 24.93
C ARG A 388 -3.18 -14.31 24.42
N ASN A 389 -4.00 -13.43 23.85
CA ASN A 389 -5.30 -13.81 23.31
C ASN A 389 -5.15 -14.23 21.84
N TYR A 390 -4.66 -15.46 21.61
CA TYR A 390 -4.36 -15.97 20.27
C TYR A 390 -5.58 -15.95 19.33
N SER A 391 -6.79 -16.21 19.84
CA SER A 391 -8.01 -16.15 19.03
C SER A 391 -8.31 -14.73 18.55
N ALA A 392 -8.13 -13.72 19.41
CA ALA A 392 -8.33 -12.32 19.03
C ALA A 392 -7.24 -11.85 18.05
N ILE A 393 -5.99 -12.30 18.23
CA ILE A 393 -4.88 -12.03 17.31
C ILE A 393 -5.20 -12.54 15.90
N VAL A 394 -5.56 -13.83 15.77
CA VAL A 394 -5.92 -14.43 14.47
C VAL A 394 -7.08 -13.68 13.82
N LYS A 395 -8.09 -13.29 14.61
CA LYS A 395 -9.22 -12.51 14.09
C LYS A 395 -8.79 -11.14 13.57
N CYS A 396 -7.98 -10.41 14.33
CA CYS A 396 -7.43 -9.12 13.90
C CYS A 396 -6.57 -9.21 12.64
N LEU A 397 -5.72 -10.24 12.55
CA LEU A 397 -4.87 -10.45 11.37
C LEU A 397 -5.72 -10.75 10.13
N ASN A 398 -6.79 -11.54 10.25
CA ASN A 398 -7.72 -11.80 9.16
C ASN A 398 -8.51 -10.55 8.74
N GLU A 399 -8.91 -9.70 9.69
CA GLU A 399 -9.55 -8.41 9.39
C GLU A 399 -8.60 -7.44 8.67
N LEU A 400 -7.36 -7.36 9.14
CA LEU A 400 -6.31 -6.58 8.47
C LEU A 400 -6.05 -7.10 7.05
N LEU A 401 -5.95 -8.43 6.90
CA LEU A 401 -5.71 -9.06 5.61
C LEU A 401 -6.82 -8.75 4.61
N LYS A 402 -8.10 -8.87 5.00
CA LYS A 402 -9.25 -8.49 4.16
C LYS A 402 -9.19 -7.02 3.73
N LYS A 403 -8.72 -6.14 4.62
CA LYS A 403 -8.57 -4.71 4.30
C LYS A 403 -7.43 -4.41 3.34
N ILE A 404 -6.32 -5.16 3.33
CA ILE A 404 -5.19 -4.89 2.42
C ILE A 404 -5.19 -5.77 1.17
N ARG A 405 -5.91 -6.88 1.21
CA ARG A 405 -6.06 -7.87 0.15
C ARG A 405 -7.55 -8.27 0.05
N PRO A 406 -8.36 -7.49 -0.70
CA PRO A 406 -9.79 -7.75 -0.82
C PRO A 406 -10.14 -9.08 -1.48
N LEU A 407 -9.27 -9.60 -2.35
CA LEU A 407 -9.42 -10.87 -3.03
C LEU A 407 -8.18 -11.75 -2.89
N ASN A 408 -8.38 -13.06 -2.72
CA ASN A 408 -7.34 -14.07 -2.88
C ASN A 408 -7.27 -14.59 -4.33
N VAL A 409 -6.40 -14.01 -5.15
CA VAL A 409 -6.19 -14.39 -6.55
C VAL A 409 -5.76 -15.85 -6.72
N ARG A 410 -4.95 -16.38 -5.79
CA ARG A 410 -4.48 -17.77 -5.84
C ARG A 410 -5.59 -18.75 -5.55
N GLU A 411 -6.48 -18.43 -4.60
CA GLU A 411 -7.67 -19.23 -4.35
C GLU A 411 -8.57 -19.26 -5.58
N ILE A 412 -8.79 -18.10 -6.24
CA ILE A 412 -9.53 -18.04 -7.51
C ILE A 412 -8.86 -18.95 -8.56
N GLN A 413 -7.54 -18.86 -8.74
CA GLN A 413 -6.81 -19.70 -9.69
C GLN A 413 -6.96 -21.20 -9.39
N LYS A 414 -6.86 -21.60 -8.12
CA LYS A 414 -7.03 -22.99 -7.67
C LYS A 414 -8.45 -23.49 -7.97
N LEU A 415 -9.46 -22.70 -7.63
CA LEU A 415 -10.87 -23.04 -7.85
C LEU A 415 -11.20 -23.11 -9.35
N VAL A 416 -10.70 -22.17 -10.16
CA VAL A 416 -10.87 -22.21 -11.63
C VAL A 416 -10.21 -23.45 -12.21
N SER A 417 -8.98 -23.80 -11.79
CA SER A 417 -8.31 -25.02 -12.27
C SER A 417 -9.09 -26.31 -11.91
N GLN A 418 -9.75 -26.36 -10.74
CA GLN A 418 -10.63 -27.47 -10.39
C GLN A 418 -11.88 -27.51 -11.29
N ALA A 419 -12.45 -26.35 -11.60
CA ALA A 419 -13.59 -26.26 -12.50
C ALA A 419 -13.22 -26.65 -13.95
N GLU A 420 -12.02 -26.31 -14.43
CA GLU A 420 -11.51 -26.75 -15.74
C GLU A 420 -11.42 -28.27 -15.85
N LYS A 421 -10.93 -28.95 -14.81
CA LYS A 421 -10.91 -30.42 -14.76
C LYS A 421 -12.32 -31.02 -14.84
N ALA A 422 -13.28 -30.39 -14.17
CA ALA A 422 -14.68 -30.80 -14.26
C ALA A 422 -15.29 -30.51 -15.64
N ALA A 423 -14.92 -29.39 -16.28
CA ALA A 423 -15.32 -29.03 -17.63
C ALA A 423 -14.89 -30.07 -18.67
N GLU A 424 -13.67 -30.61 -18.55
CA GLU A 424 -13.18 -31.69 -19.43
C GLU A 424 -14.08 -32.93 -19.39
N LEU A 425 -14.63 -33.28 -18.23
CA LEU A 425 -15.51 -34.45 -18.08
C LEU A 425 -16.85 -34.31 -18.80
N ILE A 426 -17.29 -33.07 -19.07
CA ILE A 426 -18.58 -32.78 -19.73
C ILE A 426 -18.45 -32.23 -21.15
N ARG A 427 -17.22 -32.05 -21.64
CA ARG A 427 -16.95 -31.54 -22.98
C ARG A 427 -17.64 -32.38 -24.05
N ASN A 428 -18.33 -31.72 -24.98
CA ASN A 428 -19.11 -32.32 -26.07
C ASN A 428 -20.22 -33.31 -25.63
N LYS A 429 -20.68 -33.24 -24.36
CA LYS A 429 -21.81 -34.05 -23.86
C LYS A 429 -23.10 -33.23 -23.78
N ASP A 430 -24.24 -33.92 -23.78
CA ASP A 430 -25.51 -33.32 -23.40
C ASP A 430 -25.63 -33.37 -21.88
N ILE A 431 -25.85 -32.22 -21.25
CA ILE A 431 -25.91 -32.12 -19.78
C ILE A 431 -27.27 -31.64 -19.28
N ILE A 432 -27.59 -32.02 -18.05
CA ILE A 432 -28.70 -31.46 -17.27
C ILE A 432 -28.07 -30.65 -16.14
N LEU A 433 -28.24 -29.33 -16.21
CA LEU A 433 -27.72 -28.40 -15.22
C LEU A 433 -28.79 -28.14 -14.15
N LEU A 434 -28.43 -28.37 -12.89
CA LEU A 434 -29.30 -28.06 -11.76
C LEU A 434 -29.06 -26.62 -11.30
N ILE A 435 -30.10 -25.80 -11.32
CA ILE A 435 -30.06 -24.39 -10.94
C ILE A 435 -30.96 -24.17 -9.73
N GLY A 436 -30.48 -23.40 -8.74
CA GLY A 436 -31.27 -23.01 -7.58
C GLY A 436 -30.38 -22.49 -6.45
N GLU A 437 -30.99 -21.84 -5.48
CA GLU A 437 -30.28 -21.29 -4.31
C GLU A 437 -29.54 -22.37 -3.50
N THR A 438 -28.60 -21.95 -2.66
CA THR A 438 -27.98 -22.83 -1.66
C THR A 438 -29.05 -23.35 -0.70
N GLY A 439 -29.09 -24.67 -0.50
CA GLY A 439 -30.14 -25.32 0.30
C GLY A 439 -31.42 -25.68 -0.46
N SER A 440 -31.53 -25.34 -1.76
CA SER A 440 -32.66 -25.74 -2.63
C SER A 440 -32.74 -27.26 -2.89
N GLY A 441 -31.69 -28.01 -2.54
CA GLY A 441 -31.66 -29.47 -2.65
C GLY A 441 -31.03 -30.03 -3.92
N LYS A 442 -30.16 -29.26 -4.61
CA LYS A 442 -29.44 -29.68 -5.83
C LYS A 442 -28.65 -30.99 -5.63
N SER A 443 -27.69 -30.99 -4.71
CA SER A 443 -26.84 -32.16 -4.40
C SER A 443 -27.66 -33.37 -3.94
N THR A 444 -28.66 -33.16 -3.08
CA THR A 444 -29.60 -34.21 -2.64
C THR A 444 -30.40 -34.78 -3.82
N THR A 445 -30.83 -33.93 -4.76
CA THR A 445 -31.54 -34.35 -5.97
C THR A 445 -30.65 -35.17 -6.89
N ILE A 446 -29.36 -34.83 -7.03
CA ILE A 446 -28.42 -35.62 -7.84
C ILE A 446 -28.15 -36.98 -7.21
N GLN A 447 -27.94 -37.03 -5.89
CA GLN A 447 -27.80 -38.31 -5.17
C GLN A 447 -29.03 -39.20 -5.39
N PHE A 448 -30.23 -38.61 -5.27
CA PHE A 448 -31.50 -39.29 -5.54
C PHE A 448 -31.61 -39.79 -7.00
N LEU A 449 -31.35 -38.92 -7.98
CA LEU A 449 -31.43 -39.26 -9.40
C LEU A 449 -30.39 -40.31 -9.83
N ALA A 450 -29.21 -40.30 -9.19
CA ALA A 450 -28.15 -41.27 -9.40
C ALA A 450 -28.45 -42.65 -8.77
N GLY A 451 -29.58 -42.79 -8.08
CA GLY A 451 -30.03 -44.04 -7.48
C GLY A 451 -29.35 -44.38 -6.15
N ALA A 452 -28.85 -43.37 -5.43
CA ALA A 452 -28.38 -43.57 -4.06
C ALA A 452 -29.57 -43.93 -3.15
N THR A 453 -29.32 -44.79 -2.15
CA THR A 453 -30.30 -45.06 -1.10
C THR A 453 -30.37 -43.85 -0.18
N MET A 454 -31.49 -43.13 -0.15
CA MET A 454 -31.66 -41.92 0.66
C MET A 454 -32.25 -42.24 2.02
N GLY A 455 -31.89 -41.47 3.05
CA GLY A 455 -32.38 -41.64 4.40
C GLY A 455 -32.14 -40.42 5.28
N GLN A 456 -32.78 -40.41 6.44
CA GLN A 456 -32.72 -39.32 7.40
C GLN A 456 -31.64 -39.60 8.44
N THR A 457 -30.81 -38.61 8.70
CA THR A 457 -29.67 -38.67 9.63
C THR A 457 -29.69 -37.46 10.55
N GLN A 458 -29.11 -37.58 11.75
CA GLN A 458 -28.94 -36.45 12.67
C GLN A 458 -27.49 -35.98 12.64
N VAL A 459 -27.30 -34.69 12.34
CA VAL A 459 -25.98 -34.06 12.26
C VAL A 459 -25.82 -33.10 13.43
N LYS A 460 -24.75 -33.27 14.21
CA LYS A 460 -24.43 -32.40 15.33
C LYS A 460 -23.92 -31.05 14.81
N ILE A 461 -24.58 -29.95 15.19
CA ILE A 461 -24.24 -28.57 14.77
C ILE A 461 -23.66 -27.72 15.91
N GLY A 462 -23.52 -28.30 17.10
CA GLY A 462 -22.92 -27.65 18.26
C GLY A 462 -23.03 -28.53 19.51
N PRO A 463 -22.55 -28.05 20.68
CA PRO A 463 -22.72 -28.75 21.94
C PRO A 463 -24.22 -28.96 22.23
N GLY A 464 -24.67 -30.22 22.21
CA GLY A 464 -26.07 -30.59 22.46
C GLY A 464 -27.10 -30.26 21.37
N LYS A 465 -26.70 -29.73 20.19
CA LYS A 465 -27.62 -29.35 19.10
C LYS A 465 -27.47 -30.27 17.89
N TYR A 466 -28.59 -30.77 17.36
CA TYR A 466 -28.63 -31.64 16.17
C TYR A 466 -29.63 -31.10 15.15
N LEU A 467 -29.33 -31.27 13.86
CA LEU A 467 -30.26 -31.05 12.75
C LEU A 467 -30.55 -32.36 12.03
N GLU A 468 -31.80 -32.53 11.62
CA GLU A 468 -32.17 -33.63 10.72
C GLU A 468 -31.76 -33.30 9.29
N HIS A 469 -31.18 -34.30 8.60
CA HIS A 469 -30.61 -34.17 7.27
C HIS A 469 -30.94 -35.38 6.41
N ILE A 470 -31.40 -35.15 5.18
CA ILE A 470 -31.62 -36.20 4.19
C ILE A 470 -30.35 -36.37 3.35
N THR A 471 -29.73 -37.54 3.43
CA THR A 471 -28.49 -37.89 2.71
C THR A 471 -28.49 -39.36 2.29
N SER A 472 -27.46 -39.79 1.55
CA SER A 472 -27.29 -41.18 1.17
C SER A 472 -26.92 -42.06 2.38
N ILE A 473 -27.71 -43.10 2.64
CA ILE A 473 -27.49 -44.11 3.69
C ILE A 473 -27.15 -45.47 3.05
N GLY A 474 -25.87 -45.71 2.78
CA GLY A 474 -25.40 -46.99 2.24
C GLY A 474 -24.22 -46.88 1.28
N PRO A 475 -23.73 -48.00 0.74
CA PRO A 475 -22.57 -48.01 -0.15
C PRO A 475 -22.88 -47.26 -1.45
N ILE A 476 -22.04 -46.27 -1.76
CA ILE A 476 -22.13 -45.47 -2.98
C ILE A 476 -21.80 -46.37 -4.18
N LYS A 477 -22.81 -46.71 -5.00
CA LYS A 477 -22.64 -47.57 -6.18
C LYS A 477 -22.04 -46.85 -7.39
N ASN A 478 -22.22 -45.53 -7.48
CA ASN A 478 -21.69 -44.70 -8.55
C ASN A 478 -20.49 -43.91 -8.02
N SER A 479 -19.28 -44.24 -8.46
CA SER A 479 -18.05 -43.56 -8.02
C SER A 479 -18.05 -42.06 -8.34
N ALA A 480 -18.84 -41.59 -9.31
CA ALA A 480 -18.98 -40.16 -9.58
C ALA A 480 -19.67 -39.37 -8.45
N LEU A 481 -20.38 -40.04 -7.53
CA LEU A 481 -21.00 -39.41 -6.36
C LEU A 481 -20.02 -39.13 -5.21
N ILE A 482 -18.77 -39.60 -5.29
CA ILE A 482 -17.76 -39.40 -4.23
C ILE A 482 -17.53 -37.90 -3.96
N ASN A 483 -17.66 -37.06 -5.00
CA ASN A 483 -17.44 -35.62 -4.93
C ASN A 483 -18.74 -34.82 -4.70
N ILE A 484 -19.89 -35.47 -4.46
CA ILE A 484 -21.16 -34.80 -4.15
C ILE A 484 -21.54 -35.03 -2.70
N THR A 485 -21.35 -33.98 -1.90
CA THR A 485 -21.69 -33.93 -0.48
C THR A 485 -22.95 -33.09 -0.26
N SER A 486 -23.90 -33.61 0.52
CA SER A 486 -25.05 -32.85 1.00
C SER A 486 -24.84 -32.47 2.46
N SER A 487 -25.10 -31.21 2.82
CA SER A 487 -24.94 -30.68 4.18
C SER A 487 -26.28 -30.16 4.73
N PRO A 488 -26.54 -30.30 6.04
CA PRO A 488 -27.71 -29.70 6.69
C PRO A 488 -27.57 -28.18 6.87
N LEU A 489 -26.35 -27.65 6.73
CA LEU A 489 -26.09 -26.22 6.86
C LEU A 489 -26.37 -25.54 5.52
N GLN A 490 -26.94 -24.32 5.54
CA GLN A 490 -27.11 -23.46 4.36
C GLN A 490 -25.77 -22.83 3.92
N ARG A 491 -24.74 -23.65 3.74
CA ARG A 491 -23.44 -23.27 3.17
C ARG A 491 -23.20 -24.12 1.93
N SER A 492 -22.61 -23.51 0.90
CA SER A 492 -22.25 -24.27 -0.30
C SER A 492 -21.07 -25.18 -0.02
N GLU A 493 -21.31 -26.48 -0.07
CA GLU A 493 -20.25 -27.48 -0.09
C GLU A 493 -19.70 -27.65 -1.52
N THR A 494 -20.51 -27.34 -2.53
CA THR A 494 -20.14 -27.43 -3.96
C THR A 494 -19.49 -26.12 -4.39
N ARG A 495 -18.18 -26.12 -4.59
CA ARG A 495 -17.38 -24.93 -4.98
C ARG A 495 -17.02 -24.87 -6.47
N TYR A 496 -17.45 -25.84 -7.25
CA TYR A 496 -17.26 -25.94 -8.70
C TYR A 496 -18.29 -26.91 -9.28
N ILE A 497 -18.51 -26.87 -10.60
CA ILE A 497 -19.47 -27.76 -11.26
C ILE A 497 -19.07 -29.23 -11.06
N ALA A 498 -19.97 -30.08 -10.55
CA ALA A 498 -19.68 -31.48 -10.29
C ALA A 498 -20.53 -32.38 -11.20
N PRO A 499 -19.94 -33.00 -12.24
CA PRO A 499 -20.68 -33.84 -13.15
C PRO A 499 -20.82 -35.27 -12.65
N VAL A 500 -22.04 -35.80 -12.70
CA VAL A 500 -22.39 -37.19 -12.38
C VAL A 500 -23.05 -37.82 -13.59
N THR A 501 -22.35 -38.77 -14.21
CA THR A 501 -22.90 -39.54 -15.31
C THR A 501 -23.66 -40.75 -14.77
N ILE A 502 -24.89 -40.92 -15.22
CA ILE A 502 -25.80 -41.99 -14.82
C ILE A 502 -26.17 -42.79 -16.06
N GLN A 503 -25.91 -44.10 -16.00
CA GLN A 503 -26.39 -45.03 -17.02
C GLN A 503 -27.90 -45.24 -16.83
N LEU A 504 -28.70 -44.90 -17.84
CA LEU A 504 -30.17 -44.90 -17.72
C LEU A 504 -30.73 -46.29 -17.39
N ARG A 505 -30.07 -47.36 -17.82
CA ARG A 505 -30.41 -48.74 -17.47
C ARG A 505 -30.41 -48.99 -15.96
N ASN A 506 -29.55 -48.31 -15.20
CA ASN A 506 -29.42 -48.49 -13.75
C ASN A 506 -30.64 -47.92 -13.00
N VAL A 507 -31.36 -46.98 -13.61
CA VAL A 507 -32.49 -46.29 -12.98
C VAL A 507 -33.83 -46.68 -13.62
N LEU A 508 -33.89 -46.80 -14.94
CA LEU A 508 -35.09 -47.13 -15.71
C LEU A 508 -35.25 -48.63 -15.98
N GLY A 509 -34.26 -49.47 -15.63
CA GLY A 509 -34.24 -50.90 -15.95
C GLY A 509 -34.02 -51.17 -17.44
N ALA A 510 -34.49 -52.31 -17.94
CA ALA A 510 -34.29 -52.75 -19.34
C ALA A 510 -34.79 -51.76 -20.41
N THR A 511 -35.66 -50.81 -20.04
CA THR A 511 -36.19 -49.76 -20.93
C THR A 511 -35.29 -48.52 -21.04
N GLY A 512 -34.20 -48.45 -20.25
CA GLY A 512 -33.28 -47.32 -20.21
C GLY A 512 -32.10 -47.48 -21.15
N ASN A 513 -32.16 -46.86 -22.33
CA ASN A 513 -31.02 -46.76 -23.24
C ASN A 513 -30.34 -45.38 -23.14
N GLY A 514 -29.00 -45.40 -23.14
CA GLY A 514 -28.14 -44.22 -23.09
C GLY A 514 -27.70 -43.82 -21.68
N GLU A 515 -27.07 -42.66 -21.58
CA GLU A 515 -26.63 -42.05 -20.34
C GLU A 515 -27.15 -40.62 -20.22
N ILE A 516 -27.20 -40.10 -18.99
CA ILE A 516 -27.44 -38.69 -18.69
C ILE A 516 -26.30 -38.19 -17.82
N THR A 517 -25.83 -36.97 -18.07
CA THR A 517 -24.86 -36.31 -17.21
C THR A 517 -25.58 -35.19 -16.46
N LEU A 518 -25.68 -35.35 -15.14
CA LEU A 518 -26.22 -34.33 -14.24
C LEU A 518 -25.07 -33.46 -13.74
N CYS A 519 -25.24 -32.15 -13.73
CA CYS A 519 -24.23 -31.24 -13.22
C CYS A 519 -24.78 -30.54 -11.96
N ASP A 520 -24.11 -30.76 -10.82
CA ASP A 520 -24.34 -29.93 -9.64
C ASP A 520 -23.64 -28.60 -9.88
N ALA A 521 -24.40 -27.51 -9.93
CA ALA A 521 -23.83 -26.18 -9.95
C ALA A 521 -23.71 -25.66 -8.50
N PRO A 522 -22.66 -24.88 -8.19
CA PRO A 522 -22.64 -24.08 -6.97
C PRO A 522 -23.88 -23.17 -6.89
N GLY A 523 -24.26 -22.73 -5.68
CA GLY A 523 -25.28 -21.68 -5.55
C GLY A 523 -24.81 -20.41 -6.25
N PHE A 524 -25.67 -19.82 -7.09
CA PHE A 524 -25.40 -18.51 -7.67
C PHE A 524 -25.64 -17.44 -6.59
N ASP A 525 -24.67 -16.52 -6.42
CA ASP A 525 -24.63 -15.49 -5.36
C ASP A 525 -24.51 -16.08 -3.94
N ASP A 526 -23.62 -17.06 -3.80
CA ASP A 526 -23.43 -17.81 -2.55
C ASP A 526 -22.75 -16.99 -1.44
N ARG A 527 -22.91 -17.43 -0.19
CA ARG A 527 -22.20 -16.86 0.97
C ARG A 527 -20.72 -17.27 1.04
N GLY A 528 -20.16 -17.79 -0.05
CA GLY A 528 -18.80 -18.32 -0.14
C GLY A 528 -17.70 -17.27 -0.29
N GLY A 529 -18.07 -15.99 -0.35
CA GLY A 529 -17.14 -14.89 -0.61
C GLY A 529 -16.96 -14.59 -2.11
N PRO A 530 -16.37 -13.42 -2.43
CA PRO A 530 -16.20 -12.99 -3.81
C PRO A 530 -15.29 -13.90 -4.63
N GLU A 531 -14.29 -14.56 -4.03
CA GLU A 531 -13.39 -15.50 -4.72
C GLU A 531 -14.14 -16.72 -5.26
N VAL A 532 -14.98 -17.34 -4.43
CA VAL A 532 -15.82 -18.47 -4.81
C VAL A 532 -16.81 -18.03 -5.89
N ASN A 533 -17.41 -16.85 -5.78
CA ASN A 533 -18.33 -16.33 -6.80
C ASN A 533 -17.64 -16.08 -8.14
N ILE A 534 -16.41 -15.52 -8.15
CA ILE A 534 -15.61 -15.33 -9.36
C ILE A 534 -15.27 -16.68 -10.00
N ALA A 535 -14.73 -17.61 -9.20
CA ALA A 535 -14.33 -18.92 -9.69
C ALA A 535 -15.52 -19.74 -10.20
N ASN A 536 -16.68 -19.67 -9.52
CA ASN A 536 -17.92 -20.29 -9.98
C ASN A 536 -18.39 -19.67 -11.29
N SER A 537 -18.38 -18.34 -11.39
CA SER A 537 -18.82 -17.65 -12.61
C SER A 537 -17.95 -18.02 -13.81
N ILE A 538 -16.63 -18.11 -13.63
CA ILE A 538 -15.70 -18.52 -14.70
C ILE A 538 -15.85 -20.02 -15.00
N GLY A 539 -15.75 -20.84 -13.95
CA GLY A 539 -15.68 -22.29 -14.05
C GLY A 539 -16.96 -22.93 -14.57
N VAL A 540 -18.12 -22.49 -14.08
CA VAL A 540 -19.43 -22.96 -14.59
C VAL A 540 -19.60 -22.55 -16.05
N MET A 541 -19.24 -21.33 -16.41
CA MET A 541 -19.38 -20.83 -17.78
C MET A 541 -18.47 -21.54 -18.77
N GLU A 542 -17.17 -21.66 -18.48
CA GLU A 542 -16.24 -22.39 -19.34
C GLU A 542 -16.65 -23.87 -19.48
N ALA A 543 -17.16 -24.48 -18.40
CA ALA A 543 -17.68 -25.84 -18.45
C ALA A 543 -18.91 -25.98 -19.36
N ILE A 544 -19.88 -25.07 -19.21
CA ILE A 544 -21.11 -25.05 -20.00
C ILE A 544 -20.82 -24.77 -21.48
N ASN A 545 -19.91 -23.84 -21.78
CA ASN A 545 -19.51 -23.48 -23.14
C ASN A 545 -18.93 -24.67 -23.94
N GLY A 546 -18.24 -25.58 -23.25
CA GLY A 546 -17.67 -26.78 -23.86
C GLY A 546 -18.66 -27.92 -24.10
N THR A 547 -19.93 -27.80 -23.67
CA THR A 547 -20.94 -28.86 -23.80
C THR A 547 -21.65 -28.85 -25.15
N ARG A 548 -22.26 -29.98 -25.55
CA ARG A 548 -23.00 -30.09 -26.82
C ARG A 548 -24.38 -29.45 -26.72
N SER A 549 -25.08 -29.70 -25.62
CA SER A 549 -26.34 -29.04 -25.29
C SER A 549 -26.64 -29.09 -23.79
N VAL A 550 -27.53 -28.20 -23.35
CA VAL A 550 -27.87 -28.02 -21.93
C VAL A 550 -29.39 -28.06 -21.74
N LYS A 551 -29.82 -28.79 -20.71
CA LYS A 551 -31.18 -28.74 -20.18
C LYS A 551 -31.17 -28.16 -18.77
N LEU A 552 -32.17 -27.38 -18.41
CA LEU A 552 -32.22 -26.72 -17.10
C LEU A 552 -33.22 -27.42 -16.18
N LEU A 553 -32.74 -27.83 -15.00
CA LEU A 553 -33.59 -28.29 -13.89
C LEU A 553 -33.55 -27.22 -12.79
N ALA A 554 -34.57 -26.37 -12.76
CA ALA A 554 -34.70 -25.26 -11.84
C ALA A 554 -35.39 -25.71 -10.54
N LEU A 555 -34.66 -25.64 -9.42
CA LEU A 555 -35.09 -26.13 -8.12
C LEU A 555 -35.50 -24.98 -7.19
N SER A 556 -36.72 -25.07 -6.67
CA SER A 556 -37.23 -24.18 -5.63
C SER A 556 -37.54 -24.99 -4.37
N SER A 557 -37.05 -24.55 -3.21
CA SER A 557 -37.42 -25.17 -1.93
C SER A 557 -38.46 -24.36 -1.18
N TYR A 558 -39.33 -25.06 -0.43
CA TYR A 558 -40.36 -24.41 0.38
C TYR A 558 -39.78 -23.46 1.43
N LEU A 559 -38.66 -23.85 2.06
CA LEU A 559 -37.99 -23.04 3.08
C LEU A 559 -37.41 -21.72 2.52
N SER A 560 -37.02 -21.72 1.24
CA SER A 560 -36.49 -20.53 0.56
C SER A 560 -37.57 -19.64 -0.04
N LEU A 561 -38.84 -20.06 -0.06
CA LEU A 561 -39.93 -19.33 -0.71
C LEU A 561 -40.17 -17.94 -0.09
N GLY A 562 -40.07 -17.83 1.24
CA GLY A 562 -40.37 -16.60 1.98
C GLY A 562 -41.86 -16.20 1.96
N ASP A 563 -42.21 -15.15 2.70
CA ASP A 563 -43.61 -14.73 2.86
C ASP A 563 -44.21 -14.16 1.56
N LYS A 564 -43.35 -13.55 0.72
CA LYS A 564 -43.71 -12.86 -0.54
C LYS A 564 -43.14 -13.50 -1.81
N GLY A 565 -42.76 -14.79 -1.76
CA GLY A 565 -42.22 -15.48 -2.95
C GLY A 565 -40.79 -15.08 -3.35
N GLN A 566 -40.01 -14.51 -2.42
CA GLN A 566 -38.63 -14.04 -2.63
C GLN A 566 -37.71 -15.12 -3.24
N GLY A 567 -37.89 -16.39 -2.85
CA GLY A 567 -37.10 -17.49 -3.44
C GLY A 567 -37.41 -17.76 -4.91
N ILE A 568 -38.65 -17.52 -5.35
CA ILE A 568 -39.03 -17.63 -6.77
C ILE A 568 -38.46 -16.44 -7.55
N GLN A 569 -38.53 -15.24 -6.97
CA GLN A 569 -37.94 -14.05 -7.55
C GLN A 569 -36.43 -14.23 -7.80
N LYS A 570 -35.71 -14.71 -6.79
CA LYS A 570 -34.28 -14.99 -6.91
C LYS A 570 -33.97 -16.09 -7.93
N LEU A 571 -34.73 -17.19 -7.93
CA LEU A 571 -34.56 -18.25 -8.95
C LEU A 571 -34.75 -17.71 -10.36
N ALA A 572 -35.77 -16.88 -10.59
CA ALA A 572 -36.00 -16.25 -11.88
C ALA A 572 -34.87 -15.28 -12.26
N HIS A 573 -34.39 -14.45 -11.32
CA HIS A 573 -33.22 -13.58 -11.58
C HIS A 573 -31.95 -14.38 -11.90
N ILE A 574 -31.72 -15.53 -11.27
CA ILE A 574 -30.62 -16.43 -11.63
C ILE A 574 -30.77 -16.88 -13.09
N LEU A 575 -31.94 -17.36 -13.49
CA LEU A 575 -32.20 -17.79 -14.87
C LEU A 575 -32.01 -16.65 -15.89
N ILE A 576 -32.55 -15.46 -15.60
CA ILE A 576 -32.45 -14.26 -16.45
C ILE A 576 -31.01 -13.81 -16.60
N SER A 577 -30.23 -13.81 -15.51
CA SER A 577 -28.84 -13.38 -15.54
C SER A 577 -27.93 -14.37 -16.25
N MET A 578 -28.26 -15.65 -16.19
CA MET A 578 -27.43 -16.73 -16.73
C MET A 578 -27.71 -17.00 -18.22
N VAL A 579 -28.94 -16.84 -18.68
CA VAL A 579 -29.38 -17.21 -20.04
C VAL A 579 -29.82 -15.98 -20.83
N ASN A 580 -29.09 -15.67 -21.89
CA ASN A 580 -29.46 -14.58 -22.78
C ASN A 580 -30.68 -14.93 -23.64
N GLY A 581 -31.69 -14.05 -23.65
CA GLY A 581 -32.96 -14.30 -24.35
C GLY A 581 -33.72 -15.49 -23.75
N ILE A 582 -33.79 -15.53 -22.41
CA ILE A 582 -34.46 -16.60 -21.66
C ILE A 582 -35.92 -16.80 -22.07
N ASP A 583 -36.61 -15.75 -22.51
CA ASP A 583 -38.01 -15.78 -22.93
C ASP A 583 -38.26 -16.64 -24.19
N ASP A 584 -37.27 -16.78 -25.06
CA ASP A 584 -37.33 -17.67 -26.23
C ASP A 584 -36.93 -19.12 -25.92
N ARG A 585 -36.59 -19.43 -24.65
CA ARG A 585 -35.94 -20.67 -24.22
C ARG A 585 -36.56 -21.31 -22.98
N LEU A 586 -37.74 -20.83 -22.59
CA LEU A 586 -38.46 -21.31 -21.43
C LEU A 586 -38.79 -22.79 -21.56
N ASP A 587 -39.05 -23.29 -22.77
CA ASP A 587 -39.31 -24.70 -23.08
C ASP A 587 -38.20 -25.66 -22.62
N ALA A 588 -36.94 -25.22 -22.56
CA ALA A 588 -35.80 -26.01 -22.09
C ALA A 588 -35.65 -26.07 -20.55
N ILE A 589 -36.59 -25.48 -19.80
CA ILE A 589 -36.58 -25.39 -18.34
C ILE A 589 -37.65 -26.30 -17.75
N LEU A 590 -37.22 -27.18 -16.85
CA LEU A 590 -38.09 -27.95 -15.98
C LEU A 590 -38.01 -27.39 -14.54
N TYR A 591 -39.16 -26.98 -14.00
CA TYR A 591 -39.25 -26.56 -12.60
C TYR A 591 -39.57 -27.75 -11.70
N ALA A 592 -38.81 -27.91 -10.62
CA ALA A 592 -39.06 -28.92 -9.61
C ALA A 592 -38.97 -28.35 -8.19
N PHE A 593 -39.81 -28.90 -7.31
CA PHE A 593 -40.08 -28.32 -6.01
C PHE A 593 -39.67 -29.29 -4.90
N THR A 594 -38.82 -28.83 -3.99
CA THR A 594 -38.24 -29.63 -2.91
C THR A 594 -38.74 -29.16 -1.55
N LYS A 595 -38.89 -30.08 -0.59
CA LYS A 595 -39.31 -29.76 0.79
C LYS A 595 -40.71 -29.13 0.91
N TYR A 596 -41.55 -29.19 -0.12
CA TYR A 596 -42.93 -28.69 -0.05
C TYR A 596 -43.84 -29.69 0.70
N PRO A 597 -44.62 -29.23 1.69
CA PRO A 597 -45.63 -30.06 2.33
C PRO A 597 -46.66 -30.56 1.30
N LYS A 598 -47.18 -31.79 1.49
CA LYS A 598 -48.10 -32.44 0.53
C LYS A 598 -49.37 -31.64 0.32
N GLU A 599 -49.79 -30.92 1.35
CA GLU A 599 -51.03 -30.16 1.43
C GLU A 599 -50.93 -28.82 0.67
N VAL A 600 -49.73 -28.30 0.44
CA VAL A 600 -49.52 -27.01 -0.22
C VAL A 600 -49.80 -27.14 -1.72
N ASN A 601 -50.76 -26.38 -2.26
CA ASN A 601 -50.95 -26.27 -3.70
C ASN A 601 -49.94 -25.28 -4.30
N ILE A 602 -48.90 -25.83 -4.95
CA ILE A 602 -47.79 -25.04 -5.50
C ILE A 602 -48.25 -24.10 -6.62
N ASN A 603 -49.08 -24.59 -7.55
CA ASN A 603 -49.60 -23.77 -8.65
C ASN A 603 -50.41 -22.57 -8.12
N ALA A 604 -51.33 -22.79 -7.18
CA ALA A 604 -52.10 -21.72 -6.56
C ALA A 604 -51.20 -20.68 -5.86
N ARG A 605 -50.10 -21.12 -5.23
CA ARG A 605 -49.13 -20.22 -4.59
C ARG A 605 -48.36 -19.38 -5.61
N LEU A 606 -47.94 -19.97 -6.73
CA LEU A 606 -47.29 -19.24 -7.83
C LEU A 606 -48.23 -18.21 -8.47
N THR A 607 -49.50 -18.59 -8.68
CA THR A 607 -50.53 -17.67 -9.20
C THR A 607 -50.77 -16.48 -8.27
N SER A 608 -50.75 -16.67 -6.94
CA SER A 608 -50.81 -15.58 -5.97
C SER A 608 -49.64 -14.61 -6.12
N ILE A 609 -48.42 -15.13 -6.26
CA ILE A 609 -47.21 -14.31 -6.45
C ILE A 609 -47.29 -13.52 -7.76
N LEU A 610 -47.81 -14.12 -8.83
CA LEU A 610 -48.01 -13.45 -10.11
C LEU A 610 -49.01 -12.28 -9.99
N GLN A 611 -50.14 -12.49 -9.31
CA GLN A 611 -51.14 -11.43 -9.09
C GLN A 611 -50.62 -10.29 -8.19
N GLU A 612 -49.84 -10.62 -7.17
CA GLU A 612 -49.19 -9.64 -6.27
C GLU A 612 -48.12 -8.80 -7.00
N THR A 613 -47.47 -9.36 -8.01
CA THR A 613 -46.44 -8.67 -8.81
C THR A 613 -47.06 -7.80 -9.91
N GLU A 614 -48.17 -8.22 -10.52
CA GLU A 614 -48.94 -7.41 -11.50
C GLU A 614 -49.58 -6.15 -10.88
N THR A 615 -49.93 -6.20 -9.60
CA THR A 615 -50.53 -5.05 -8.88
C THR A 615 -49.50 -4.02 -8.43
N SER A 616 -48.21 -4.36 -8.48
CA SER A 616 -47.08 -3.53 -8.06
C SER A 616 -46.40 -2.90 -9.29
N ASN A 617 -47.02 -1.89 -9.91
CA ASN A 617 -46.52 -1.23 -11.15
C ASN A 617 -45.01 -0.89 -11.11
N SER A 618 -44.20 -1.55 -11.94
CA SER A 618 -42.85 -1.10 -12.29
C SER A 618 -42.58 -1.21 -13.80
N THR A 619 -41.99 -0.16 -14.37
CA THR A 619 -41.82 0.07 -15.81
C THR A 619 -40.49 -0.44 -16.38
N THR A 620 -39.80 -1.40 -15.73
CA THR A 620 -38.48 -1.86 -16.19
C THR A 620 -38.55 -3.14 -17.04
N LYS A 621 -37.64 -3.26 -18.01
CA LYS A 621 -37.52 -4.45 -18.90
C LYS A 621 -37.18 -5.74 -18.14
N ILE A 622 -36.50 -5.63 -16.99
CA ILE A 622 -36.13 -6.79 -16.14
C ILE A 622 -37.38 -7.38 -15.48
N ASP A 623 -38.30 -6.53 -15.04
CA ASP A 623 -39.56 -6.95 -14.44
C ASP A 623 -40.47 -7.64 -15.46
N THR A 624 -40.43 -7.21 -16.73
CA THR A 624 -41.19 -7.87 -17.81
C THR A 624 -40.70 -9.29 -18.11
N ILE A 625 -39.38 -9.53 -18.08
CA ILE A 625 -38.82 -10.87 -18.29
C ILE A 625 -39.08 -11.76 -17.06
N PHE A 626 -38.97 -11.19 -15.87
CA PHE A 626 -39.34 -11.88 -14.62
C PHE A 626 -40.79 -12.37 -14.66
N GLN A 627 -41.73 -11.52 -15.09
CA GLN A 627 -43.13 -11.89 -15.23
C GLN A 627 -43.32 -13.07 -16.19
N LYS A 628 -42.67 -13.07 -17.37
CA LYS A 628 -42.71 -14.20 -18.32
C LYS A 628 -42.20 -15.52 -17.72
N VAL A 629 -41.11 -15.47 -16.93
CA VAL A 629 -40.59 -16.67 -16.26
C VAL A 629 -41.60 -17.20 -15.24
N LEU A 630 -42.26 -16.31 -14.50
CA LEU A 630 -43.27 -16.69 -13.51
C LEU A 630 -44.56 -17.23 -14.17
N GLU A 631 -45.00 -16.63 -15.29
CA GLU A 631 -46.10 -17.13 -16.11
C GLU A 631 -45.83 -18.56 -16.60
N ASP A 632 -44.62 -18.83 -17.12
CA ASP A 632 -44.21 -20.17 -17.55
C ASP A 632 -44.14 -21.18 -16.38
N MET A 633 -43.73 -20.75 -15.19
CA MET A 633 -43.83 -21.59 -13.98
C MET A 633 -45.27 -21.93 -13.64
N VAL A 634 -46.20 -20.97 -13.74
CA VAL A 634 -47.64 -21.20 -13.47
C VAL A 634 -48.23 -22.14 -14.53
N GLU A 635 -47.95 -21.92 -15.81
CA GLU A 635 -48.46 -22.77 -16.90
C GLU A 635 -47.99 -24.22 -16.74
N LYS A 636 -46.68 -24.44 -16.57
CA LYS A 636 -46.12 -25.81 -16.46
C LYS A 636 -46.52 -26.55 -15.19
N THR A 637 -47.02 -25.85 -14.18
CA THR A 637 -47.49 -26.46 -12.92
C THR A 637 -49.00 -26.67 -12.86
N ALA A 638 -49.75 -26.27 -13.90
CA ALA A 638 -51.21 -26.39 -13.93
C ALA A 638 -51.67 -27.86 -14.00
N ASP A 639 -51.03 -28.68 -14.86
CA ASP A 639 -51.43 -30.06 -15.11
C ASP A 639 -50.68 -31.09 -14.25
N ASP A 640 -49.37 -30.90 -14.02
CA ASP A 640 -48.53 -31.79 -13.22
C ASP A 640 -47.43 -30.99 -12.51
N VAL A 641 -47.24 -31.26 -11.22
CA VAL A 641 -46.22 -30.59 -10.40
C VAL A 641 -45.11 -31.58 -10.08
N PHE A 642 -43.88 -31.26 -10.46
CA PHE A 642 -42.71 -32.08 -10.13
C PHE A 642 -42.24 -31.81 -8.70
N ARG A 643 -42.86 -32.48 -7.74
CA ARG A 643 -42.35 -32.56 -6.36
C ARG A 643 -41.26 -33.62 -6.28
N ILE A 644 -40.16 -33.30 -5.60
CA ILE A 644 -39.07 -34.25 -5.36
C ILE A 644 -39.16 -34.74 -3.91
N GLU A 645 -39.48 -36.03 -3.74
CA GLU A 645 -39.55 -36.71 -2.44
C GLU A 645 -38.51 -37.86 -2.34
N PRO A 646 -37.26 -37.58 -1.90
CA PRO A 646 -36.17 -38.55 -1.94
C PRO A 646 -36.38 -39.80 -1.06
N LEU A 647 -37.24 -39.72 -0.03
CA LEU A 647 -37.46 -40.80 0.95
C LEU A 647 -38.54 -41.81 0.54
N GLY A 648 -39.39 -41.50 -0.44
CA GLY A 648 -40.57 -42.30 -0.77
C GLY A 648 -40.73 -42.67 -2.25
N GLU A 649 -39.95 -42.06 -3.13
CA GLU A 649 -40.12 -42.22 -4.59
C GLU A 649 -38.94 -42.89 -5.27
N VAL A 650 -39.17 -43.35 -6.50
CA VAL A 650 -38.12 -43.79 -7.43
C VAL A 650 -37.93 -42.71 -8.50
N PRO A 651 -36.69 -42.34 -8.87
CA PRO A 651 -36.39 -41.22 -9.77
C PRO A 651 -36.90 -41.36 -11.23
N LYS A 652 -37.62 -42.44 -11.55
CA LYS A 652 -38.07 -42.79 -12.92
C LYS A 652 -38.97 -41.73 -13.56
N LYS A 653 -39.90 -41.13 -12.80
CA LYS A 653 -40.83 -40.11 -13.35
C LYS A 653 -40.04 -38.88 -13.83
N LEU A 654 -39.19 -38.33 -12.95
CA LEU A 654 -38.38 -37.15 -13.24
C LEU A 654 -37.42 -37.36 -14.41
N ILE A 655 -36.71 -38.50 -14.46
CA ILE A 655 -35.80 -38.81 -15.59
C ILE A 655 -36.56 -38.89 -16.92
N ARG A 656 -37.75 -39.51 -16.95
CA ARG A 656 -38.55 -39.59 -18.19
C ARG A 656 -38.98 -38.21 -18.68
N THR A 657 -39.34 -37.30 -17.77
CA THR A 657 -39.68 -35.92 -18.12
C THR A 657 -38.46 -35.16 -18.64
N LEU A 658 -37.32 -35.25 -17.95
CA LEU A 658 -36.07 -34.62 -18.37
C LEU A 658 -35.59 -35.08 -19.77
N LYS A 659 -35.94 -36.30 -20.19
CA LYS A 659 -35.68 -36.75 -21.57
C LYS A 659 -36.54 -36.05 -22.61
N LYS A 660 -37.76 -35.63 -22.27
CA LYS A 660 -38.74 -35.06 -23.21
C LYS A 660 -38.56 -33.56 -23.45
N ILE A 661 -38.00 -32.83 -22.50
CA ILE A 661 -37.76 -31.39 -22.67
C ILE A 661 -36.75 -31.14 -23.79
N PRO A 662 -36.92 -30.07 -24.59
CA PRO A 662 -35.94 -29.62 -25.58
C PRO A 662 -34.64 -29.19 -24.90
N ASP A 663 -33.57 -29.10 -25.70
CA ASP A 663 -32.25 -28.75 -25.23
C ASP A 663 -31.74 -27.43 -25.84
N ILE A 664 -31.01 -26.67 -25.03
CA ILE A 664 -30.33 -25.46 -25.46
C ILE A 664 -29.09 -25.88 -26.26
N LYS A 665 -29.13 -25.66 -27.58
CA LYS A 665 -27.99 -25.85 -28.48
C LYS A 665 -27.02 -24.68 -28.41
N ASN A 666 -25.75 -24.94 -28.75
CA ASN A 666 -24.65 -23.96 -28.78
C ASN A 666 -24.55 -23.12 -27.49
N PRO A 667 -24.39 -23.76 -26.32
CA PRO A 667 -24.45 -23.09 -25.02
C PRO A 667 -23.51 -21.87 -24.90
N GLY A 668 -22.37 -21.87 -25.59
CA GLY A 668 -21.41 -20.76 -25.60
C GLY A 668 -21.94 -19.42 -26.13
N GLU A 669 -23.01 -19.41 -26.93
CA GLU A 669 -23.65 -18.18 -27.44
C GLU A 669 -24.81 -17.71 -26.54
N VAL A 670 -25.25 -18.58 -25.64
CA VAL A 670 -26.51 -18.47 -24.90
C VAL A 670 -26.26 -18.08 -23.47
N PHE A 671 -25.37 -18.81 -22.81
CA PHE A 671 -25.07 -18.61 -21.41
C PHE A 671 -24.09 -17.43 -21.28
N ARG A 672 -24.28 -16.58 -20.26
CA ARG A 672 -23.41 -15.41 -20.02
C ARG A 672 -22.81 -15.45 -18.63
N LEU A 673 -21.59 -14.93 -18.55
CA LEU A 673 -20.90 -14.70 -17.29
C LEU A 673 -21.61 -13.55 -16.57
N SER A 674 -22.23 -13.86 -15.42
CA SER A 674 -22.88 -12.88 -14.57
C SER A 674 -22.26 -12.95 -13.19
N MET A 675 -21.43 -11.96 -12.86
CA MET A 675 -20.96 -11.71 -11.50
C MET A 675 -21.92 -10.72 -10.82
N SER A 676 -22.21 -10.95 -9.54
CA SER A 676 -23.00 -9.99 -8.75
C SER A 676 -22.27 -8.65 -8.61
N GLU A 677 -23.04 -7.57 -8.39
CA GLU A 677 -22.47 -6.22 -8.25
C GLU A 677 -21.48 -6.11 -7.10
N THR A 678 -21.75 -6.81 -5.99
CA THR A 678 -20.84 -6.90 -4.83
C THR A 678 -19.52 -7.56 -5.19
N THR A 679 -19.56 -8.67 -5.93
CA THR A 679 -18.38 -9.38 -6.43
C THR A 679 -17.59 -8.51 -7.39
N ARG A 680 -18.27 -7.81 -8.30
CA ARG A 680 -17.64 -6.87 -9.25
C ARG A 680 -16.99 -5.69 -8.52
N ALA A 681 -17.61 -5.17 -7.47
CA ALA A 681 -17.04 -4.12 -6.63
C ALA A 681 -15.77 -4.60 -5.92
N SER A 682 -15.78 -5.77 -5.27
CA SER A 682 -14.58 -6.35 -4.65
C SER A 682 -13.44 -6.60 -5.64
N LEU A 683 -13.77 -7.02 -6.87
CA LEU A 683 -12.81 -7.18 -7.95
C LEU A 683 -12.22 -5.85 -8.43
N SER A 684 -13.06 -4.83 -8.60
CA SER A 684 -12.61 -3.48 -8.93
C SER A 684 -11.70 -2.93 -7.83
N ASP A 685 -12.10 -3.04 -6.57
CA ASP A 685 -11.33 -2.57 -5.41
C ASP A 685 -9.96 -3.25 -5.32
N HIS A 686 -9.90 -4.56 -5.57
CA HIS A 686 -8.65 -5.31 -5.58
C HIS A 686 -7.73 -4.86 -6.72
N VAL A 687 -8.25 -4.71 -7.94
CA VAL A 687 -7.48 -4.27 -9.12
C VAL A 687 -6.93 -2.86 -8.94
N GLN A 688 -7.74 -1.93 -8.40
CA GLN A 688 -7.27 -0.58 -8.09
C GLN A 688 -6.22 -0.58 -6.97
N ARG A 689 -6.37 -1.44 -5.96
CA ARG A 689 -5.40 -1.55 -4.88
C ARG A 689 -4.06 -2.07 -5.38
N ASP A 690 -4.05 -3.14 -6.16
CA ASP A 690 -2.81 -3.68 -6.73
C ASP A 690 -2.14 -2.67 -7.68
N ARG A 691 -2.91 -1.91 -8.47
CA ARG A 691 -2.39 -0.78 -9.26
C ARG A 691 -1.68 0.26 -8.37
N LEU A 692 -2.30 0.68 -7.28
CA LEU A 692 -1.70 1.64 -6.35
C LEU A 692 -0.45 1.04 -5.68
N SER A 693 -0.49 -0.23 -5.28
CA SER A 693 0.65 -0.92 -4.70
C SER A 693 1.83 -1.03 -5.67
N ILE A 694 1.59 -1.18 -6.98
CA ILE A 694 2.63 -1.08 -8.02
C ILE A 694 3.25 0.33 -8.04
N ILE A 695 2.42 1.38 -8.02
CA ILE A 695 2.89 2.77 -8.01
C ILE A 695 3.79 3.03 -6.80
N TYR A 696 3.37 2.58 -5.61
CA TYR A 696 4.15 2.74 -4.39
C TYR A 696 5.41 1.89 -4.37
N ALA A 697 5.35 0.64 -4.82
CA ALA A 697 6.54 -0.21 -4.95
C ALA A 697 7.60 0.46 -5.86
N MET A 698 7.19 1.02 -7.00
CA MET A 698 8.07 1.74 -7.91
C MET A 698 8.65 3.03 -7.30
N LYS A 699 7.87 3.79 -6.52
CA LYS A 699 8.35 4.97 -5.78
C LYS A 699 9.53 4.61 -4.86
N TYR A 700 9.52 3.43 -4.26
CA TYR A 700 10.58 2.93 -3.39
C TYR A 700 11.58 2.00 -4.08
N LYS A 701 11.54 1.89 -5.42
CA LYS A 701 12.41 1.01 -6.23
C LYS A 701 12.35 -0.47 -5.82
N ASP A 702 11.20 -0.91 -5.31
CA ASP A 702 10.97 -2.27 -4.84
C ASP A 702 10.52 -3.17 -6.02
N VAL A 703 11.50 -3.73 -6.72
CA VAL A 703 11.28 -4.47 -7.97
C VAL A 703 10.54 -5.79 -7.71
N ASP A 704 10.89 -6.50 -6.65
CA ASP A 704 10.25 -7.78 -6.30
C ASP A 704 8.78 -7.59 -5.93
N LEU A 705 8.47 -6.53 -5.17
CA LEU A 705 7.09 -6.18 -4.84
C LEU A 705 6.29 -5.74 -6.07
N THR A 706 6.90 -4.97 -6.96
CA THR A 706 6.31 -4.60 -8.25
C THR A 706 5.98 -5.85 -9.07
N LEU A 707 6.92 -6.79 -9.13
CA LEU A 707 6.74 -8.05 -9.83
C LEU A 707 5.58 -8.89 -9.28
N TYR A 708 5.49 -8.94 -7.95
CA TYR A 708 4.44 -9.66 -7.24
C TYR A 708 3.04 -9.13 -7.63
N TYR A 709 2.83 -7.82 -7.60
CA TYR A 709 1.53 -7.24 -7.98
C TYR A 709 1.24 -7.30 -9.49
N LEU A 710 2.26 -7.18 -10.35
CA LEU A 710 2.09 -7.40 -11.79
C LEU A 710 1.69 -8.85 -12.11
N ASN A 711 2.24 -9.82 -11.38
CA ASN A 711 1.83 -11.22 -11.47
C ASN A 711 0.37 -11.41 -11.06
N ASP A 712 -0.04 -10.86 -9.91
CA ASP A 712 -1.43 -10.97 -9.43
C ASP A 712 -2.41 -10.37 -10.46
N LEU A 713 -2.14 -9.17 -10.98
CA LEU A 713 -2.94 -8.56 -12.06
C LEU A 713 -2.91 -9.37 -13.36
N TYR A 714 -1.78 -9.95 -13.73
CA TYR A 714 -1.67 -10.79 -14.93
C TYR A 714 -2.51 -12.06 -14.81
N ILE A 715 -2.46 -12.73 -13.65
CA ILE A 715 -3.28 -13.90 -13.35
C ILE A 715 -4.76 -13.52 -13.44
N LEU A 716 -5.18 -12.43 -12.78
CA LEU A 716 -6.56 -11.96 -12.85
C LEU A 716 -6.99 -11.62 -14.28
N LYS A 717 -6.16 -10.90 -15.05
CA LYS A 717 -6.41 -10.61 -16.47
C LYS A 717 -6.61 -11.89 -17.30
N SER A 718 -5.85 -12.95 -16.98
CA SER A 718 -5.91 -14.22 -17.72
C SER A 718 -7.17 -15.03 -17.36
N LEU A 719 -7.63 -14.96 -16.12
CA LEU A 719 -8.78 -15.72 -15.61
C LEU A 719 -10.10 -14.99 -15.86
N VAL A 720 -10.16 -13.71 -15.51
CA VAL A 720 -11.35 -12.85 -15.57
C VAL A 720 -11.24 -11.97 -16.81
N LYS A 721 -11.90 -12.36 -17.90
CA LYS A 721 -11.84 -11.71 -19.23
C LYS A 721 -12.59 -10.36 -19.29
N GLU A 722 -12.35 -9.48 -18.32
CA GLU A 722 -12.97 -8.17 -18.19
C GLU A 722 -12.05 -7.05 -18.70
N ASN A 723 -12.61 -6.09 -19.44
CA ASN A 723 -11.83 -5.02 -20.10
C ASN A 723 -11.06 -4.17 -19.08
N PHE A 724 -11.70 -3.76 -17.98
CA PHE A 724 -11.07 -2.86 -16.99
C PHE A 724 -9.82 -3.47 -16.34
N ILE A 725 -9.75 -4.81 -16.20
CA ILE A 725 -8.58 -5.51 -15.66
C ILE A 725 -7.45 -5.50 -16.67
N ARG A 726 -7.77 -5.82 -17.94
CA ARG A 726 -6.81 -5.77 -19.04
C ARG A 726 -6.22 -4.37 -19.19
N ASP A 727 -7.07 -3.36 -19.14
CA ASP A 727 -6.70 -1.96 -19.34
C ASP A 727 -5.85 -1.48 -18.13
N THR A 728 -6.24 -1.82 -16.90
CA THR A 728 -5.44 -1.52 -15.70
C THR A 728 -4.08 -2.21 -15.74
N TYR A 729 -4.01 -3.49 -16.12
CA TYR A 729 -2.74 -4.19 -16.28
C TYR A 729 -1.83 -3.51 -17.32
N ALA A 730 -2.38 -3.15 -18.48
CA ALA A 730 -1.63 -2.48 -19.54
C ALA A 730 -1.11 -1.10 -19.09
N GLU A 731 -1.94 -0.32 -18.38
CA GLU A 731 -1.55 0.96 -17.79
C GLU A 731 -0.44 0.79 -16.74
N SER A 732 -0.53 -0.22 -15.87
CA SER A 732 0.51 -0.53 -14.89
C SER A 732 1.83 -0.94 -15.53
N VAL A 733 1.80 -1.79 -16.56
CA VAL A 733 2.99 -2.18 -17.33
C VAL A 733 3.65 -0.96 -17.99
N ARG A 734 2.85 -0.10 -18.63
CA ARG A 734 3.35 1.15 -19.23
C ARG A 734 3.96 2.07 -18.18
N PHE A 735 3.26 2.29 -17.07
CA PHE A 735 3.74 3.13 -15.97
C PHE A 735 5.09 2.65 -15.42
N VAL A 736 5.25 1.34 -15.20
CA VAL A 736 6.52 0.74 -14.73
C VAL A 736 7.62 0.96 -15.77
N SER A 737 7.35 0.71 -17.05
CA SER A 737 8.31 0.91 -18.15
C SER A 737 8.77 2.37 -18.25
N GLU A 738 7.83 3.31 -18.24
CA GLU A 738 8.09 4.75 -18.31
C GLU A 738 8.90 5.21 -17.09
N THR A 739 8.50 4.79 -15.88
CA THR A 739 9.20 5.16 -14.63
C THR A 739 10.67 4.71 -14.63
N ILE A 740 10.94 3.48 -15.07
CA ILE A 740 12.32 2.97 -15.17
C ILE A 740 13.10 3.74 -16.25
N SER A 741 12.49 3.94 -17.42
CA SER A 741 13.11 4.65 -18.54
C SER A 741 13.45 6.09 -18.19
N ASP A 742 12.53 6.81 -17.54
CA ASP A 742 12.71 8.19 -17.12
C ASP A 742 13.81 8.29 -16.06
N TYR A 743 13.81 7.39 -15.06
CA TYR A 743 14.87 7.32 -14.06
C TYR A 743 16.25 7.12 -14.70
N CYS A 744 16.38 6.14 -15.61
CA CYS A 744 17.65 5.88 -16.30
C CYS A 744 18.06 7.07 -17.19
N THR A 745 17.13 7.67 -17.91
CA THR A 745 17.37 8.82 -18.79
C THR A 745 17.84 10.04 -17.99
N ASP A 746 17.21 10.33 -16.86
CA ASP A 746 17.60 11.41 -15.97
C ASP A 746 18.97 11.17 -15.32
N MET A 747 19.27 9.92 -14.97
CA MET A 747 20.60 9.55 -14.46
C MET A 747 21.68 9.71 -15.51
N ILE A 748 21.43 9.28 -16.76
CA ILE A 748 22.34 9.51 -17.89
C ILE A 748 22.59 11.00 -18.09
N LYS A 749 21.53 11.81 -18.15
CA LYS A 749 21.65 13.27 -18.33
C LYS A 749 22.46 13.92 -17.22
N LYS A 750 22.19 13.59 -15.95
CA LYS A 750 22.92 14.14 -14.79
C LYS A 750 24.39 13.75 -14.82
N PHE A 751 24.67 12.47 -15.11
CA PHE A 751 26.03 11.96 -15.17
C PHE A 751 26.83 12.58 -16.32
N ASN A 752 26.29 12.57 -17.55
CA ASN A 752 26.95 13.16 -18.71
C ASN A 752 27.16 14.67 -18.51
N HIS A 753 26.20 15.37 -17.89
CA HIS A 753 26.37 16.79 -17.55
C HIS A 753 27.51 17.04 -16.56
N ALA A 754 27.61 16.25 -15.48
CA ALA A 754 28.71 16.36 -14.52
C ALA A 754 30.07 16.08 -15.18
N LEU A 755 30.10 15.10 -16.08
CA LEU A 755 31.29 14.64 -16.79
C LEU A 755 31.90 15.70 -17.72
N VAL A 756 31.09 16.55 -18.34
CA VAL A 756 31.54 17.66 -19.22
C VAL A 756 31.62 19.02 -18.51
N SER A 757 31.18 19.09 -17.24
CA SER A 757 31.21 20.33 -16.47
C SER A 757 32.63 20.78 -16.12
N GLN A 758 32.81 22.08 -15.89
CA GLN A 758 34.10 22.62 -15.42
C GLN A 758 34.42 22.21 -13.97
N ASP A 759 33.40 21.87 -13.18
CA ASP A 759 33.54 21.45 -11.79
C ASP A 759 34.02 19.98 -11.68
N GLY A 760 33.89 19.22 -12.77
CA GLY A 760 34.27 17.81 -12.84
C GLY A 760 33.31 16.87 -12.12
N LEU A 761 33.63 15.58 -12.20
CA LEU A 761 32.86 14.49 -11.64
C LEU A 761 33.09 14.39 -10.13
N LYS A 762 32.03 14.17 -9.35
CA LYS A 762 32.14 13.90 -7.91
C LYS A 762 31.98 12.40 -7.63
N GLU A 763 32.50 11.95 -6.49
CA GLU A 763 32.38 10.54 -6.08
C GLU A 763 30.91 10.10 -5.99
N LYS A 764 30.04 11.00 -5.52
CA LYS A 764 28.60 10.78 -5.47
C LYS A 764 27.99 10.51 -6.86
N ASP A 765 28.43 11.20 -7.90
CA ASP A 765 27.88 11.02 -9.25
C ASP A 765 28.17 9.59 -9.78
N ILE A 766 29.36 9.06 -9.46
CA ILE A 766 29.75 7.68 -9.80
C ILE A 766 28.93 6.67 -9.01
N LEU A 767 28.77 6.89 -7.70
CA LEU A 767 27.97 6.01 -6.84
C LEU A 767 26.51 5.97 -7.28
N ASP A 768 25.92 7.13 -7.56
CA ASP A 768 24.54 7.25 -8.03
C ASP A 768 24.37 6.55 -9.40
N TYR A 769 25.35 6.66 -10.31
CA TYR A 769 25.31 5.96 -11.59
C TYR A 769 25.45 4.44 -11.44
N LYS A 770 26.36 3.96 -10.59
CA LYS A 770 26.50 2.52 -10.28
C LYS A 770 25.22 1.93 -9.68
N ALA A 771 24.63 2.64 -8.71
CA ALA A 771 23.36 2.24 -8.13
C ALA A 771 22.24 2.15 -9.20
N SER A 772 22.30 2.97 -10.25
CA SER A 772 21.35 2.89 -11.37
C SER A 772 21.56 1.65 -12.25
N ILE A 773 22.80 1.19 -12.43
CA ILE A 773 23.11 -0.06 -13.14
C ILE A 773 22.60 -1.25 -12.33
N GLU A 774 22.92 -1.30 -11.04
CA GLU A 774 22.45 -2.36 -10.12
C GLU A 774 20.92 -2.43 -10.05
N TYR A 775 20.26 -1.27 -9.99
CA TYR A 775 18.80 -1.19 -10.05
C TYR A 775 18.25 -1.75 -11.37
N LEU A 776 18.86 -1.44 -12.51
CA LEU A 776 18.41 -1.93 -13.81
C LEU A 776 18.68 -3.43 -14.00
N GLU A 777 19.72 -3.97 -13.37
CA GLU A 777 20.00 -5.41 -13.30
C GLU A 777 18.90 -6.13 -12.50
N GLN A 778 18.53 -5.61 -11.34
CA GLN A 778 17.42 -6.14 -10.55
C GLN A 778 16.10 -6.04 -11.34
N ALA A 779 15.85 -4.91 -12.01
CA ALA A 779 14.66 -4.69 -12.84
C ALA A 779 14.51 -5.67 -14.01
N GLN A 780 15.55 -6.42 -14.39
CA GLN A 780 15.45 -7.43 -15.45
C GLN A 780 14.43 -8.54 -15.14
N ILE A 781 14.13 -8.80 -13.86
CA ILE A 781 13.08 -9.78 -13.49
C ILE A 781 11.69 -9.38 -14.02
N LEU A 782 11.47 -8.08 -14.29
CA LEU A 782 10.22 -7.54 -14.82
C LEU A 782 10.06 -7.76 -16.34
N LYS A 783 11.12 -8.21 -17.04
CA LYS A 783 11.13 -8.39 -18.50
C LYS A 783 10.02 -9.31 -19.02
N LYS A 784 9.56 -10.27 -18.21
CA LYS A 784 8.41 -11.13 -18.55
C LYS A 784 7.09 -10.37 -18.74
N HIS A 785 6.96 -9.17 -18.18
CA HIS A 785 5.79 -8.30 -18.32
C HIS A 785 6.03 -7.12 -19.27
N LEU A 786 7.27 -6.59 -19.31
CA LEU A 786 7.62 -5.34 -20.00
C LEU A 786 8.08 -5.52 -21.47
N GLU A 787 8.12 -6.76 -21.98
CA GLU A 787 8.62 -7.09 -23.32
C GLU A 787 10.02 -6.47 -23.60
N SER A 788 10.30 -6.04 -24.83
CA SER A 788 11.57 -5.42 -25.25
C SER A 788 11.73 -3.94 -24.88
N HIS A 789 10.82 -3.38 -24.07
CA HIS A 789 10.82 -1.95 -23.73
C HIS A 789 11.75 -1.59 -22.57
N LEU A 790 12.31 -2.58 -21.87
CA LEU A 790 13.25 -2.35 -20.79
C LEU A 790 14.66 -2.06 -21.33
N LEU A 791 15.26 -0.95 -20.88
CA LEU A 791 16.68 -0.67 -21.10
C LEU A 791 17.54 -1.83 -20.57
N SER A 792 18.54 -2.24 -21.34
CA SER A 792 19.52 -3.22 -20.87
C SER A 792 20.56 -2.54 -19.99
N PRO A 793 21.09 -3.20 -18.94
CA PRO A 793 22.23 -2.71 -18.16
C PRO A 793 23.43 -2.38 -19.07
N ALA A 794 23.62 -3.18 -20.12
CA ALA A 794 24.64 -2.94 -21.14
C ALA A 794 24.49 -1.58 -21.84
N ALA A 795 23.29 -1.01 -21.96
CA ALA A 795 23.10 0.31 -22.55
C ALA A 795 23.71 1.43 -21.69
N LEU A 796 23.60 1.33 -20.36
CA LEU A 796 24.27 2.27 -19.44
C LEU A 796 25.80 2.12 -19.52
N THR A 797 26.29 0.89 -19.57
CA THR A 797 27.73 0.62 -19.77
C THR A 797 28.22 1.17 -21.11
N GLN A 798 27.46 1.02 -22.19
CA GLN A 798 27.79 1.59 -23.50
C GLN A 798 27.77 3.12 -23.51
N ASN A 799 26.85 3.76 -22.75
CA ASN A 799 26.88 5.20 -22.56
C ASN A 799 28.20 5.64 -21.91
N ILE A 800 28.63 4.98 -20.82
CA ILE A 800 29.95 5.25 -20.21
C ILE A 800 31.06 5.15 -21.25
N ILE A 801 31.12 4.05 -22.01
CA ILE A 801 32.18 3.83 -23.01
C ILE A 801 32.15 4.93 -24.09
N SER A 802 30.96 5.30 -24.58
CA SER A 802 30.79 6.35 -25.58
C SER A 802 31.30 7.70 -25.08
N GLU A 803 30.85 8.13 -23.91
CA GLU A 803 31.23 9.41 -23.31
C GLU A 803 32.72 9.49 -23.01
N LEU A 804 33.34 8.38 -22.60
CA LEU A 804 34.79 8.34 -22.34
C LEU A 804 35.61 8.40 -23.63
N ASN A 805 35.14 7.79 -24.71
CA ASN A 805 35.76 7.93 -26.02
C ASN A 805 35.68 9.38 -26.51
N GLU A 806 34.56 10.07 -26.24
CA GLU A 806 34.39 11.48 -26.53
C GLU A 806 35.34 12.36 -25.70
N ILE A 807 35.50 12.11 -24.39
CA ILE A 807 36.50 12.79 -23.57
C ILE A 807 37.92 12.56 -24.08
N SER A 808 38.26 11.31 -24.44
CA SER A 808 39.58 11.00 -24.99
C SER A 808 39.82 11.74 -26.31
N HIS A 809 38.78 11.88 -27.15
CA HIS A 809 38.85 12.68 -28.37
C HIS A 809 39.02 14.17 -28.07
N ASN A 810 38.22 14.74 -27.16
CA ASN A 810 38.29 16.14 -26.77
C ASN A 810 39.65 16.50 -26.15
N LEU A 811 40.23 15.60 -25.34
CA LEU A 811 41.58 15.73 -24.80
C LEU A 811 42.66 15.85 -25.90
N THR A 812 42.50 15.18 -27.05
CA THR A 812 43.46 15.30 -28.16
C THR A 812 43.36 16.62 -28.93
N GLN A 813 42.21 17.29 -28.86
CA GLN A 813 41.95 18.56 -29.55
C GLN A 813 42.13 19.77 -28.62
N ALA A 814 42.14 19.56 -27.30
CA ALA A 814 42.25 20.62 -26.32
C ALA A 814 43.65 21.27 -26.32
N THR A 815 43.70 22.59 -26.08
CA THR A 815 44.97 23.26 -25.79
C THR A 815 45.55 22.73 -24.48
N LEU A 816 46.84 22.38 -24.50
CA LEU A 816 47.51 21.67 -23.39
C LEU A 816 47.45 22.43 -22.05
N ASN A 817 47.33 23.76 -22.08
CA ASN A 817 47.21 24.62 -20.90
C ASN A 817 45.76 24.90 -20.46
N SER A 818 44.75 24.29 -21.09
CA SER A 818 43.35 24.49 -20.71
C SER A 818 43.05 23.84 -19.35
N PRO A 819 42.34 24.53 -18.43
CA PRO A 819 41.85 23.92 -17.19
C PRO A 819 41.01 22.66 -17.41
N LEU A 820 40.34 22.56 -18.56
CA LEU A 820 39.52 21.40 -18.95
C LEU A 820 40.34 20.10 -19.08
N VAL A 821 41.62 20.20 -19.44
CA VAL A 821 42.51 19.03 -19.54
C VAL A 821 42.64 18.34 -18.18
N THR A 822 42.89 19.13 -17.13
CA THR A 822 42.99 18.61 -15.76
C THR A 822 41.69 17.94 -15.35
N VAL A 823 40.55 18.62 -15.58
CA VAL A 823 39.22 18.11 -15.24
C VAL A 823 38.94 16.78 -15.95
N TYR A 824 39.22 16.68 -17.24
CA TYR A 824 39.02 15.44 -17.99
C TYR A 824 39.93 14.30 -17.52
N LEU A 825 41.20 14.57 -17.22
CA LEU A 825 42.11 13.55 -16.70
C LEU A 825 41.73 13.11 -15.28
N ASP A 826 41.27 14.02 -14.43
CA ASP A 826 40.73 13.72 -13.10
C ASP A 826 39.46 12.88 -13.20
N ASN A 827 38.53 13.23 -14.09
CA ASN A 827 37.32 12.44 -14.36
C ASN A 827 37.67 11.02 -14.81
N LEU A 828 38.57 10.85 -15.78
CA LEU A 828 39.02 9.54 -16.24
C LEU A 828 39.70 8.74 -15.12
N ARG A 829 40.51 9.39 -14.28
CA ARG A 829 41.17 8.77 -13.14
C ARG A 829 40.15 8.25 -12.12
N MET A 830 39.14 9.06 -11.77
CA MET A 830 38.08 8.68 -10.85
C MET A 830 37.23 7.52 -11.42
N MET A 831 36.91 7.58 -12.72
CA MET A 831 36.16 6.53 -13.40
C MET A 831 36.92 5.20 -13.43
N LYS A 832 38.23 5.22 -13.70
CA LYS A 832 39.09 4.03 -13.64
C LYS A 832 39.02 3.31 -12.30
N THR A 833 39.00 4.05 -11.18
CA THR A 833 38.89 3.45 -9.84
C THR A 833 37.59 2.68 -9.65
N SER A 834 36.53 3.09 -10.34
CA SER A 834 35.20 2.50 -10.22
C SER A 834 34.87 1.47 -11.31
N PHE A 835 35.48 1.58 -12.48
CA PHE A 835 35.30 0.70 -13.63
C PHE A 835 36.69 0.30 -14.16
N MET A 836 37.19 -0.86 -13.75
CA MET A 836 38.56 -1.31 -14.06
C MET A 836 38.82 -1.45 -15.57
N GLU A 837 37.78 -1.72 -16.36
CA GLU A 837 37.83 -1.79 -17.83
C GLU A 837 38.35 -0.49 -18.47
N LEU A 838 38.32 0.62 -17.72
CA LEU A 838 38.75 1.93 -18.19
C LEU A 838 40.22 2.24 -17.92
N GLU A 839 40.95 1.32 -17.30
CA GLU A 839 42.39 1.45 -17.03
C GLU A 839 43.18 1.77 -18.30
N GLU A 840 42.88 1.06 -19.39
CA GLU A 840 43.57 1.20 -20.66
C GLU A 840 43.23 2.54 -21.35
N THR A 841 41.97 2.95 -21.32
CA THR A 841 41.52 4.25 -21.85
C THR A 841 42.18 5.42 -21.13
N TYR A 842 42.29 5.36 -19.80
CA TYR A 842 43.01 6.35 -19.01
C TYR A 842 44.51 6.39 -19.39
N LYS A 843 45.19 5.24 -19.40
CA LYS A 843 46.61 5.15 -19.76
C LYS A 843 46.88 5.68 -21.17
N ASN A 844 46.05 5.31 -22.14
CA ASN A 844 46.19 5.76 -23.53
C ASN A 844 45.98 7.27 -23.66
N SER A 845 45.03 7.84 -22.91
CA SER A 845 44.81 9.29 -22.89
C SER A 845 45.99 10.04 -22.27
N CYS A 846 46.54 9.54 -21.15
CA CYS A 846 47.77 10.07 -20.56
C CYS A 846 48.96 10.02 -21.54
N LYS A 847 49.20 8.89 -22.22
CA LYS A 847 50.28 8.75 -23.21
C LYS A 847 50.15 9.71 -24.39
N LYS A 848 48.93 9.91 -24.90
CA LYS A 848 48.68 10.87 -26.00
C LYS A 848 49.03 12.29 -25.57
N PHE A 849 48.62 12.68 -24.36
CA PHE A 849 48.94 14.00 -23.82
C PHE A 849 50.44 14.18 -23.58
N GLU A 850 51.10 13.16 -23.00
CA GLU A 850 52.54 13.13 -22.79
C GLU A 850 53.30 13.36 -24.10
N LYS A 851 52.89 12.66 -25.17
CA LYS A 851 53.46 12.87 -26.51
C LYS A 851 53.28 14.32 -26.98
N SER A 852 52.07 14.86 -26.95
CA SER A 852 51.80 16.24 -27.37
C SER A 852 52.58 17.27 -26.56
N PHE A 853 52.79 17.01 -25.27
CA PHE A 853 53.62 17.84 -24.41
C PHE A 853 55.10 17.82 -24.83
N PHE A 854 55.66 16.63 -25.10
CA PHE A 854 57.04 16.53 -25.57
C PHE A 854 57.23 17.12 -26.98
N ASP A 855 56.24 16.98 -27.87
CA ASP A 855 56.24 17.65 -29.17
C ASP A 855 56.30 19.19 -29.00
N LEU A 856 55.60 19.74 -27.99
CA LEU A 856 55.65 21.16 -27.64
C LEU A 856 57.04 21.57 -27.10
N VAL A 857 57.67 20.72 -26.28
CA VAL A 857 59.02 20.94 -25.75
C VAL A 857 60.06 20.94 -26.88
N GLU A 858 59.98 20.00 -27.82
CA GLU A 858 60.88 19.94 -28.97
C GLU A 858 60.67 21.14 -29.92
N ASN A 859 59.43 21.55 -30.16
CA ASN A 859 59.15 22.80 -30.89
C ASN A 859 59.81 24.02 -30.22
N ALA A 860 59.73 24.09 -28.89
CA ALA A 860 60.40 25.15 -28.14
C ALA A 860 61.93 25.08 -28.28
N ARG A 861 62.53 23.87 -28.30
CA ARG A 861 63.98 23.71 -28.58
C ARG A 861 64.36 24.22 -29.95
N GLU A 862 63.57 23.93 -30.98
CA GLU A 862 63.80 24.41 -32.35
C GLU A 862 63.62 25.93 -32.49
N LEU A 863 62.76 26.54 -31.67
CA LEU A 863 62.54 27.99 -31.65
C LEU A 863 63.67 28.78 -30.99
N ILE A 864 64.38 28.20 -30.02
CA ILE A 864 65.44 28.89 -29.26
C ILE A 864 66.53 29.49 -30.19
N PRO A 865 67.08 28.74 -31.16
CA PRO A 865 68.05 29.28 -32.13
C PRO A 865 67.57 30.45 -32.99
N THR A 866 66.24 30.67 -33.11
CA THR A 866 65.68 31.75 -33.93
C THR A 866 65.75 33.12 -33.27
N ASN A 867 66.11 33.19 -31.99
CA ASN A 867 66.16 34.40 -31.16
C ASN A 867 64.83 35.18 -31.09
N ASN A 868 63.70 34.56 -31.44
CA ASN A 868 62.37 35.18 -31.29
C ASN A 868 61.87 35.06 -29.85
N PHE A 869 62.43 35.87 -28.95
CA PHE A 869 62.20 35.77 -27.51
C PHE A 869 60.74 35.95 -27.07
N LYS A 870 59.93 36.66 -27.86
CA LYS A 870 58.49 36.77 -27.61
C LYS A 870 57.79 35.41 -27.77
N LYS A 871 58.02 34.72 -28.90
CA LYS A 871 57.46 33.38 -29.15
C LYS A 871 58.02 32.35 -28.16
N ILE A 872 59.30 32.46 -27.81
CA ILE A 872 59.94 31.58 -26.81
C ILE A 872 59.27 31.77 -25.43
N ALA A 873 59.00 33.00 -25.01
CA ALA A 873 58.31 33.25 -23.74
C ALA A 873 56.87 32.71 -23.73
N GLU A 874 56.14 32.87 -24.84
CA GLU A 874 54.77 32.33 -25.01
C GLU A 874 54.75 30.79 -24.93
N ILE A 875 55.66 30.10 -25.63
CA ILE A 875 55.70 28.63 -25.61
C ILE A 875 56.17 28.09 -24.26
N LEU A 876 57.12 28.75 -23.59
CA LEU A 876 57.56 28.39 -22.24
C LEU A 876 56.43 28.52 -21.21
N LEU A 877 55.60 29.56 -21.31
CA LEU A 877 54.41 29.71 -20.47
C LEU A 877 53.42 28.56 -20.70
N ASN A 878 53.18 28.21 -21.96
CA ASN A 878 52.29 27.11 -22.32
C ASN A 878 52.80 25.77 -21.76
N ILE A 879 54.09 25.46 -21.92
CA ILE A 879 54.73 24.26 -21.35
C ILE A 879 54.62 24.27 -19.82
N PHE A 880 54.90 25.40 -19.17
CA PHE A 880 54.81 25.52 -17.72
C PHE A 880 53.40 25.25 -17.18
N GLN A 881 52.38 25.88 -17.79
CA GLN A 881 50.98 25.69 -17.42
C GLN A 881 50.52 24.25 -17.68
N SER A 882 50.92 23.67 -18.82
CA SER A 882 50.60 22.28 -19.18
C SER A 882 51.22 21.29 -18.20
N ALA A 883 52.49 21.47 -17.82
CA ALA A 883 53.17 20.62 -16.85
C ALA A 883 52.52 20.70 -15.46
N ARG A 884 52.00 21.89 -15.08
CA ARG A 884 51.28 22.07 -13.82
C ARG A 884 49.91 21.38 -13.85
N ALA A 885 49.18 21.47 -14.96
CA ALA A 885 47.87 20.84 -15.14
C ALA A 885 47.93 19.32 -14.93
N VAL A 886 49.00 18.67 -15.41
CA VAL A 886 49.12 17.19 -15.40
C VAL A 886 49.96 16.62 -14.27
N LYS A 887 50.35 17.44 -13.28
CA LYS A 887 51.22 17.04 -12.17
C LYS A 887 50.75 15.77 -11.44
N ASN A 888 49.44 15.55 -11.38
CA ASN A 888 48.85 14.41 -10.67
C ASN A 888 48.62 13.17 -11.55
N HIS A 889 48.93 13.26 -12.85
CA HIS A 889 48.61 12.22 -13.85
C HIS A 889 49.83 11.65 -14.57
N LEU A 890 50.87 12.47 -14.76
CA LEU A 890 52.10 12.08 -15.47
C LEU A 890 53.33 12.15 -14.56
N ASP A 891 54.37 11.42 -14.94
CA ASP A 891 55.59 11.28 -14.14
C ASP A 891 56.38 12.60 -14.07
N SER A 892 57.27 12.66 -13.08
CA SER A 892 58.27 13.71 -12.84
C SER A 892 59.10 14.08 -14.07
N GLN A 893 59.19 13.21 -15.09
CA GLN A 893 59.85 13.49 -16.36
C GLN A 893 59.23 14.68 -17.11
N VAL A 894 57.90 14.84 -17.09
CA VAL A 894 57.20 15.99 -17.70
C VAL A 894 57.58 17.28 -16.98
N GLN A 895 57.74 17.23 -15.64
CA GLN A 895 58.22 18.36 -14.84
C GLN A 895 59.73 18.61 -15.00
N GLY A 896 60.50 17.57 -15.34
CA GLY A 896 61.93 17.66 -15.67
C GLY A 896 62.14 18.36 -17.02
N ALA A 897 61.30 18.06 -18.01
CA ALA A 897 61.43 18.58 -19.36
C ALA A 897 61.36 20.12 -19.44
N TYR A 898 60.45 20.76 -18.71
CA TYR A 898 60.44 22.22 -18.59
C TYR A 898 61.75 22.76 -18.00
N ARG A 899 62.25 22.09 -16.95
CA ARG A 899 63.50 22.49 -16.27
C ARG A 899 64.72 22.34 -17.18
N ASP A 900 64.76 21.29 -17.98
CA ASP A 900 65.83 21.02 -18.92
C ASP A 900 65.77 21.97 -20.12
N LEU A 901 64.57 22.33 -20.57
CA LEU A 901 64.37 23.32 -21.64
C LEU A 901 64.82 24.72 -21.21
N VAL A 902 64.44 25.17 -20.01
CA VAL A 902 64.92 26.47 -19.48
C VAL A 902 66.43 26.44 -19.27
N ARG A 903 67.00 25.32 -18.80
CA ARG A 903 68.46 25.16 -18.71
C ARG A 903 69.13 25.25 -20.07
N TYR A 904 68.56 24.61 -21.09
CA TYR A 904 69.05 24.68 -22.46
C TYR A 904 69.02 26.10 -23.02
N LEU A 905 67.93 26.85 -22.80
CA LEU A 905 67.84 28.27 -23.15
C LEU A 905 68.94 29.10 -22.46
N LEU A 906 69.17 28.87 -21.16
CA LEU A 906 70.19 29.60 -20.41
C LEU A 906 71.61 29.27 -20.90
N GLN A 907 71.89 28.00 -21.24
CA GLN A 907 73.16 27.58 -21.84
C GLN A 907 73.36 28.15 -23.24
N TYR A 908 72.29 28.20 -24.05
CA TYR A 908 72.33 28.84 -25.36
C TYR A 908 72.66 30.32 -25.24
N LEU A 909 72.03 31.04 -24.31
CA LEU A 909 72.32 32.46 -24.08
C LEU A 909 73.73 32.66 -23.49
N SER A 910 74.17 31.82 -22.54
CA SER A 910 75.54 31.93 -21.99
C SER A 910 76.61 31.71 -23.05
N SER A 911 76.35 30.89 -24.08
CA SER A 911 77.31 30.65 -25.17
C SER A 911 77.67 31.92 -25.96
N PHE A 912 76.73 32.85 -26.15
CA PHE A 912 77.03 34.16 -26.77
C PHE A 912 77.91 35.03 -25.88
N SER A 913 77.77 34.87 -24.56
CA SER A 913 78.57 35.56 -23.58
C SER A 913 80.01 35.04 -23.55
N ASP A 914 80.16 33.71 -23.44
CA ASP A 914 81.45 33.03 -23.47
C ASP A 914 82.17 33.31 -24.81
N GLN A 915 81.42 33.34 -25.92
CA GLN A 915 81.96 33.67 -27.25
C GLN A 915 82.42 35.13 -27.34
N ALA A 916 81.68 36.07 -26.77
CA ALA A 916 82.10 37.48 -26.72
C ALA A 916 83.36 37.64 -25.86
N GLU A 917 83.42 37.02 -24.67
CA GLU A 917 84.59 37.05 -23.79
C GLU A 917 85.84 36.45 -24.46
N LEU A 918 85.70 35.31 -25.15
CA LEU A 918 86.81 34.68 -25.89
C LEU A 918 87.34 35.56 -27.02
N LEU A 919 86.46 36.29 -27.72
CA LEU A 919 86.88 37.22 -28.76
C LEU A 919 87.55 38.46 -28.14
N PHE A 920 87.03 39.00 -27.04
CA PHE A 920 87.66 40.12 -26.32
C PHE A 920 89.06 39.78 -25.77
N ALA A 921 89.36 38.51 -25.51
CA ALA A 921 90.70 38.07 -25.11
C ALA A 921 91.74 38.12 -26.25
N LYS A 922 91.34 38.37 -27.51
CA LYS A 922 92.26 38.48 -28.65
C LYS A 922 92.91 39.86 -28.74
N ILE A 923 94.20 39.88 -29.07
CA ILE A 923 95.01 41.11 -29.21
C ILE A 923 94.58 41.95 -30.42
N ARG A 924 94.06 41.33 -31.49
CA ARG A 924 93.52 41.98 -32.71
C ARG A 924 92.27 41.24 -33.20
N LEU A 925 91.19 41.97 -33.43
CA LEU A 925 89.93 41.48 -34.00
C LEU A 925 89.79 41.91 -35.45
N ASN A 926 89.24 41.04 -36.30
CA ASN A 926 88.84 41.41 -37.65
C ASN A 926 87.37 41.89 -37.70
N ASN A 927 86.94 42.45 -38.83
CA ASN A 927 85.58 42.98 -38.98
C ASN A 927 84.49 41.91 -38.80
N GLU A 928 84.74 40.66 -39.21
CA GLU A 928 83.79 39.55 -39.01
C GLU A 928 83.64 39.21 -37.53
N GLU A 929 84.73 39.23 -36.77
CA GLU A 929 84.74 38.97 -35.32
C GLU A 929 84.08 40.11 -34.53
N LEU A 930 84.26 41.38 -34.94
CA LEU A 930 83.55 42.53 -34.37
C LEU A 930 82.04 42.44 -34.62
N ASP A 931 81.63 42.07 -35.84
CA ASP A 931 80.23 41.83 -36.18
C ASP A 931 79.64 40.67 -35.36
N MET A 932 80.43 39.63 -35.07
CA MET A 932 80.02 38.53 -34.19
C MET A 932 79.79 38.99 -32.75
N ILE A 933 80.70 39.78 -32.17
CA ILE A 933 80.53 40.35 -30.82
C ILE A 933 79.27 41.22 -30.76
N LYS A 934 79.08 42.10 -31.75
CA LYS A 934 77.92 42.99 -31.81
C LYS A 934 76.61 42.21 -31.85
N ARG A 935 76.54 41.15 -32.68
CA ARG A 935 75.38 40.25 -32.74
C ARG A 935 75.14 39.52 -31.41
N SER A 936 76.18 39.02 -30.75
CA SER A 936 76.07 38.36 -29.44
C SER A 936 75.48 39.30 -28.38
N ILE A 937 75.99 40.53 -28.30
CA ILE A 937 75.50 41.56 -27.37
C ILE A 937 74.04 41.93 -27.66
N GLU A 938 73.67 42.07 -28.94
CA GLU A 938 72.31 42.43 -29.35
C GLU A 938 71.29 41.32 -29.01
N ILE A 939 71.67 40.04 -29.19
CA ILE A 939 70.85 38.89 -28.79
C ILE A 939 70.67 38.87 -27.26
N LEU A 940 71.74 39.01 -26.48
CA LEU A 940 71.69 39.05 -25.01
C LEU A 940 70.84 40.22 -24.50
N ARG A 941 70.97 41.40 -25.11
CA ARG A 941 70.17 42.59 -24.80
C ARG A 941 68.69 42.35 -25.10
N SER A 942 68.37 41.81 -26.28
CA SER A 942 66.99 41.48 -26.67
C SER A 942 66.33 40.46 -25.74
N ALA A 943 67.08 39.44 -25.29
CA ALA A 943 66.60 38.48 -24.29
C ALA A 943 66.37 39.12 -22.91
N LYS A 944 67.23 40.07 -22.50
CA LYS A 944 67.10 40.79 -21.22
C LYS A 944 65.90 41.75 -21.22
N GLU A 945 65.72 42.51 -22.29
CA GLU A 945 64.63 43.50 -22.41
C GLU A 945 63.25 42.85 -22.57
N ASN A 946 63.19 41.55 -22.89
CA ASN A 946 61.93 40.81 -22.94
C ASN A 946 61.42 40.46 -21.54
N ALA A 947 60.56 41.33 -20.99
CA ALA A 947 59.97 41.17 -19.66
C ALA A 947 59.25 39.81 -19.48
N ALA A 948 58.56 39.31 -20.50
CA ALA A 948 57.85 38.04 -20.43
C ALA A 948 58.83 36.86 -20.29
N LEU A 949 59.96 36.89 -20.99
CA LEU A 949 61.00 35.88 -20.86
C LEU A 949 61.66 35.92 -19.47
N GLN A 950 61.96 37.13 -18.98
CA GLN A 950 62.56 37.34 -17.66
C GLN A 950 61.67 36.78 -16.54
N GLU A 951 60.35 37.01 -16.61
CA GLU A 951 59.39 36.44 -15.65
C GLU A 951 59.44 34.91 -15.63
N ARG A 952 59.47 34.24 -16.80
CA ARG A 952 59.47 32.77 -16.88
C ARG A 952 60.77 32.15 -16.40
N VAL A 953 61.91 32.77 -16.71
CA VAL A 953 63.21 32.36 -16.19
C VAL A 953 63.27 32.58 -14.68
N SER A 954 62.72 33.68 -14.16
CA SER A 954 62.67 33.96 -12.72
C SER A 954 61.85 32.91 -11.95
N ILE A 955 60.67 32.53 -12.47
CA ILE A 955 59.85 31.44 -11.90
C ILE A 955 60.64 30.12 -11.82
N TYR A 956 61.42 29.80 -12.85
CA TYR A 956 62.30 28.63 -12.83
C TYR A 956 63.43 28.75 -11.79
N LEU A 957 64.05 29.92 -11.68
CA LEU A 957 65.13 30.17 -10.72
C LEU A 957 64.63 30.09 -9.27
N GLU A 958 63.42 30.57 -8.98
CA GLU A 958 62.76 30.40 -7.69
C GLU A 958 62.56 28.91 -7.34
N MET A 959 62.15 28.08 -8.30
CA MET A 959 62.02 26.63 -8.11
C MET A 959 63.35 25.92 -7.81
N LEU A 960 64.51 26.49 -8.18
CA LEU A 960 65.85 25.92 -7.95
C LEU A 960 66.48 26.28 -6.61
N THR A 961 65.98 27.30 -5.90
CA THR A 961 66.50 27.78 -4.60
C THR A 961 66.48 26.74 -3.47
N THR A 962 65.93 25.55 -3.72
CA THR A 962 65.97 24.43 -2.80
C THR A 962 67.15 23.47 -2.97
N ASN A 963 67.96 23.53 -4.05
CA ASN A 963 69.05 22.53 -4.25
C ASN A 963 70.29 22.93 -5.11
N ASN A 964 70.44 24.11 -5.73
CA ASN A 964 71.66 24.44 -6.51
C ASN A 964 71.98 25.96 -6.59
N GLU A 965 72.96 26.44 -5.82
CA GLU A 965 73.37 27.85 -5.75
C GLU A 965 74.29 28.32 -6.91
N SER A 966 75.08 27.44 -7.52
CA SER A 966 76.14 27.84 -8.46
C SER A 966 75.63 28.31 -9.83
N LEU A 967 74.67 27.60 -10.43
CA LEU A 967 74.07 27.97 -11.72
C LEU A 967 73.21 29.24 -11.60
N PHE A 968 72.57 29.43 -10.45
CA PHE A 968 71.77 30.60 -10.09
C PHE A 968 72.62 31.88 -10.08
N VAL A 969 73.78 31.85 -9.41
CA VAL A 969 74.71 32.99 -9.36
C VAL A 969 75.30 33.28 -10.75
N TYR A 970 75.69 32.24 -11.49
CA TYR A 970 76.27 32.39 -12.83
C TYR A 970 75.28 33.04 -13.82
N CYS A 971 74.05 32.53 -13.94
CA CYS A 971 73.06 33.09 -14.87
C CYS A 971 72.63 34.51 -14.48
N LYS A 972 72.43 34.77 -13.18
CA LYS A 972 72.07 36.11 -12.68
C LYS A 972 73.13 37.16 -13.00
N ASN A 973 74.41 36.78 -12.96
CA ASN A 973 75.52 37.68 -13.30
C ASN A 973 75.59 37.97 -14.81
N GLN A 974 75.38 36.95 -15.65
CA GLN A 974 75.40 37.06 -17.13
C GLN A 974 74.28 37.95 -17.69
N PHE A 975 73.11 38.02 -17.03
CA PHE A 975 72.00 38.92 -17.40
C PHE A 975 72.01 40.26 -16.66
N SER A 976 73.04 40.56 -15.88
CA SER A 976 73.10 41.82 -15.13
C SER A 976 73.34 43.01 -16.05
N GLU A 977 72.70 44.15 -15.76
CA GLU A 977 72.92 45.42 -16.49
C GLU A 977 74.38 45.82 -16.54
N LYS A 978 75.06 45.61 -15.41
CA LYS A 978 76.48 45.88 -15.26
C LYS A 978 77.33 45.04 -16.20
N TYR A 979 76.94 43.80 -16.49
CA TYR A 979 77.69 42.90 -17.36
C TYR A 979 77.50 43.23 -18.85
N ILE A 980 76.24 43.42 -19.30
CA ILE A 980 75.97 43.84 -20.69
C ILE A 980 76.58 45.22 -20.97
N GLN A 981 76.50 46.14 -20.00
CA GLN A 981 77.15 47.45 -20.10
C GLN A 981 78.67 47.30 -20.18
N ASN A 982 79.28 46.43 -19.36
CA ASN A 982 80.72 46.17 -19.43
C ASN A 982 81.14 45.59 -20.80
N LEU A 983 80.34 44.70 -21.40
CA LEU A 983 80.61 44.21 -22.76
C LEU A 983 80.46 45.31 -23.83
N ASN A 984 79.49 46.22 -23.68
CA ASN A 984 79.35 47.40 -24.55
C ASN A 984 80.57 48.33 -24.39
N ASP A 985 80.97 48.62 -23.15
CA ASP A 985 82.08 49.53 -22.85
C ASP A 985 83.41 48.96 -23.39
N ILE A 986 83.62 47.64 -23.31
CA ILE A 986 84.79 46.96 -23.89
C ILE A 986 84.74 47.00 -25.43
N TYR A 987 83.57 46.80 -26.05
CA TYR A 987 83.40 46.92 -27.50
C TYR A 987 83.67 48.35 -27.99
N ASP A 988 83.16 49.36 -27.28
CA ASP A 988 83.34 50.76 -27.61
C ASP A 988 84.80 51.21 -27.40
N ASP A 989 85.48 50.78 -26.32
CA ASP A 989 86.93 51.01 -26.12
C ASP A 989 87.78 50.33 -27.20
N TYR A 990 87.32 49.23 -27.80
CA TYR A 990 88.00 48.54 -28.90
C TYR A 990 87.80 49.22 -30.26
N ILE A 991 86.65 49.83 -30.53
CA ILE A 991 86.39 50.59 -31.77
C ILE A 991 87.11 51.95 -31.76
N VAL A 992 87.28 52.56 -30.58
CA VAL A 992 87.93 53.85 -30.41
C VAL A 992 89.47 53.74 -30.49
N ARG A 993 90.03 52.55 -30.26
CA ARG A 993 91.46 52.23 -30.41
C ARG A 993 91.78 51.65 -31.78
#